data_AF-A0A518BGS7-F1
#
_entry.id   AF-A0A518BGS7-F1
#
_cell.length_a   1.000
_cell.length_b   1.000
_cell.length_c   1.000
_cell.angle_alpha   90.00
_cell.angle_beta   90.00
_cell.angle_gamma   90.00
#
_symmetry.space_group_name_H-M   'P 1'
#
loop_
_entity.id
_entity.type
_entity.pdbx_description
1 polymer ?
#
loop_
_entity_poly.entity_id
_entity_poly.type
_entity_poly.pdbx_seq_one_letter_code
_entity_poly.pdbx_strand_id
1 'polypeptide(L)'
;MPASPPPAPSDKSDRSFFYRSSDAPAKASSPRPGSAELRPGARVAHFVLREFIARGGMGQVWVAEDTELRRTVALKLVLPELLDTRAVDFFAREARAGGRLAHPNIVTTLASGRDEGLAWIAQELVEGSWTLKDFIESVRSEDVVPEGYYRNVADLVAQVADALAAAHAAGVIHRDVKPANILITIDDRPKLTDFGLARVSDESVLSMTGEVAGSWAYMSPEQVAANRSAIDHRTDIFSLGVVLYELLALRRPFDGDTAQQIAEQIAKFEPPEASKVRSQCPRELGVICGKALEKSQGSRYDTAAALAADLRAHLANRPIVAQAPNALARAVKWSRRNPTPAAVTAVSLAALVIVSILLAINARQAEENAGLADHNATLAADADRERDDVLRLAAAQDLEDLVAEQAELWPPHPENLGAFRDWLARANTLVADLPLHRAKRDELRALARIRTDEDERARRDARQAALESELAVRRQALAVRRDEAELPVHVLDRSALPDDPLEWNAVAWSLVTPRRTVLGQEPRGVAIAEAVVDDSTGAYRAALLETIAWGRLAIGDDVGAREASLAARDAAPDIQRGELTKHVELIESGIASRSSAAGLAAEEVALAALEAEIDELRTGTDRVTLEFPAESEQARWWLNQLTDLIGDLEAAERELIAPDATSAAYGWSVGKRLRFAARLEAGHAPGGDLDVAWQRALPAIRSAYPGLELEAQLGLVPLGPDPDSGLWEFAHLATGEPPERGASGSLVLTEESAVVLVLVPDGECWMGAQPLDPAARNYDPEAYEDEFPVHRVSLSAWFVSKYEMTQGQWLRTTGDNPSHNKWPSRLVTTLLNPVEQVSWNAAVQSLGRLGLDLPTEAQWEQAARAGTDTPWSFGATREELQGLINIADKTASDDGAVWPAIVLWPDHEDGGIIHMPVGHYPANAFGLHELHGNVAEWCLDEFDHAFYARTPTRDPVAPKHGFDVRVFRGGSFDLGATNARSSMRNFGWENQPDYTIGIRPARGIENAER
;
A
#
# COMPACT_ATOMS: atom_id res chain seq x y z
N MET A 1 10.40 -65.96 14.21
CA MET A 1 9.65 -64.70 14.14
C MET A 1 9.28 -64.27 15.55
N PRO A 2 9.69 -63.08 16.01
CA PRO A 2 9.05 -62.41 17.15
C PRO A 2 8.48 -61.05 16.69
N ALA A 3 7.16 -60.87 16.73
CA ALA A 3 6.40 -60.30 17.85
C ALA A 3 6.66 -58.78 18.04
N SER A 4 5.75 -57.98 17.49
CA SER A 4 5.71 -56.52 17.59
C SER A 4 5.71 -56.03 19.05
N PRO A 5 6.36 -54.89 19.35
CA PRO A 5 6.30 -54.30 20.68
C PRO A 5 4.89 -53.74 20.97
N PRO A 6 4.47 -53.68 22.25
CA PRO A 6 3.12 -53.31 22.65
C PRO A 6 2.85 -51.80 22.45
N PRO A 7 1.59 -51.39 22.27
CA PRO A 7 1.22 -49.98 22.27
C PRO A 7 1.46 -49.38 23.67
N ALA A 8 2.02 -48.17 23.68
CA ALA A 8 2.24 -47.38 24.88
C ALA A 8 0.92 -47.08 25.61
N PRO A 9 0.95 -46.86 26.94
CA PRO A 9 -0.25 -46.71 27.75
C PRO A 9 -1.02 -45.45 27.35
N SER A 10 -2.35 -45.57 27.21
CA SER A 10 -3.25 -44.43 27.12
C SER A 10 -3.23 -43.67 28.45
N ASP A 11 -2.48 -42.57 28.51
CA ASP A 11 -2.50 -41.69 29.67
C ASP A 11 -3.81 -40.91 29.70
N LYS A 12 -4.54 -41.04 30.81
CA LYS A 12 -5.82 -40.37 31.07
C LYS A 12 -5.60 -39.16 31.99
N SER A 13 -4.59 -38.33 31.70
CA SER A 13 -4.24 -37.21 32.60
C SER A 13 -4.35 -35.80 32.03
N ASP A 14 -4.44 -35.56 30.72
CA ASP A 14 -4.58 -34.20 30.20
C ASP A 14 -5.95 -33.97 29.58
N ARG A 15 -6.92 -33.58 30.42
CA ARG A 15 -8.12 -32.91 29.95
C ARG A 15 -8.05 -31.47 30.43
N SER A 16 -8.05 -30.53 29.49
CA SER A 16 -8.18 -29.10 29.76
C SER A 16 -9.33 -28.84 30.74
N PHE A 17 -9.07 -28.02 31.76
CA PHE A 17 -10.05 -27.59 32.76
C PHE A 17 -11.24 -26.87 32.13
N PHE A 18 -10.97 -26.06 31.09
CA PHE A 18 -11.99 -25.34 30.35
C PHE A 18 -12.66 -26.18 29.25
N TYR A 19 -12.30 -27.47 29.11
CA TYR A 19 -12.87 -28.41 28.14
C TYR A 19 -13.77 -29.47 28.81
N ARG A 20 -15.07 -29.46 28.48
CA ARG A 20 -16.01 -30.51 28.94
C ARG A 20 -16.66 -31.24 27.77
N SER A 21 -16.29 -32.52 27.67
CA SER A 21 -16.40 -33.43 26.53
C SER A 21 -17.81 -34.00 26.23
N SER A 22 -18.92 -33.47 26.75
CA SER A 22 -20.21 -34.15 26.54
C SER A 22 -21.00 -33.77 25.29
N ASP A 23 -20.75 -32.63 24.63
CA ASP A 23 -21.34 -32.33 23.32
C ASP A 23 -20.37 -31.45 22.53
N ALA A 24 -19.74 -31.99 21.49
CA ALA A 24 -19.11 -31.15 20.49
C ALA A 24 -20.19 -30.21 19.93
N PRO A 25 -19.94 -28.89 19.77
CA PRO A 25 -20.91 -28.02 19.14
C PRO A 25 -21.28 -28.63 17.79
N ALA A 26 -22.59 -28.78 17.55
CA ALA A 26 -23.09 -29.34 16.31
C ALA A 26 -22.39 -28.65 15.14
N LYS A 27 -21.67 -29.42 14.30
CA LYS A 27 -21.08 -28.93 13.06
C LYS A 27 -22.12 -28.05 12.38
N ALA A 28 -21.80 -26.76 12.19
CA ALA A 28 -22.70 -25.81 11.58
C ALA A 28 -23.25 -26.43 10.29
N SER A 29 -24.58 -26.55 10.21
CA SER A 29 -25.26 -27.12 9.06
C SER A 29 -24.85 -26.37 7.80
N SER A 30 -24.59 -27.11 6.72
CA SER A 30 -24.26 -26.59 5.40
C SER A 30 -25.22 -25.45 5.00
N PRO A 31 -24.71 -24.35 4.40
CA PRO A 31 -25.54 -23.21 4.06
C PRO A 31 -26.61 -23.57 3.04
N ARG A 32 -27.82 -22.99 3.20
CA ARG A 32 -28.90 -23.05 2.20
C ARG A 32 -28.54 -22.15 1.02
N PRO A 33 -28.85 -22.55 -0.23
CA PRO A 33 -28.37 -21.85 -1.41
C PRO A 33 -29.15 -20.55 -1.67
N GLY A 34 -28.43 -19.42 -1.69
CA GLY A 34 -28.92 -18.12 -2.15
C GLY A 34 -27.86 -17.04 -1.98
N SER A 35 -27.46 -16.41 -3.10
CA SER A 35 -26.31 -15.50 -3.34
C SER A 35 -24.92 -16.15 -3.28
N ALA A 36 -23.94 -15.59 -4.01
CA ALA A 36 -22.69 -16.22 -4.44
C ALA A 36 -21.72 -16.56 -3.29
N GLU A 37 -21.99 -17.63 -2.53
CA GLU A 37 -21.19 -17.98 -1.34
C GLU A 37 -19.92 -18.79 -1.67
N LEU A 38 -18.82 -18.34 -1.07
CA LEU A 38 -17.51 -19.01 -0.95
C LEU A 38 -17.66 -20.46 -0.44
N ARG A 39 -16.89 -21.40 -1.01
CA ARG A 39 -16.96 -22.84 -0.70
C ARG A 39 -15.59 -23.41 -0.34
N PRO A 40 -15.52 -24.55 0.39
CA PRO A 40 -14.29 -25.33 0.50
C PRO A 40 -13.66 -25.58 -0.89
N GLY A 41 -12.39 -25.24 -1.05
CA GLY A 41 -11.64 -25.30 -2.30
C GLY A 41 -11.60 -24.00 -3.11
N ALA A 42 -12.41 -22.99 -2.77
CA ALA A 42 -12.32 -21.67 -3.41
C ALA A 42 -10.98 -21.01 -3.09
N ARG A 43 -10.45 -20.22 -4.03
CA ARG A 43 -9.24 -19.41 -3.85
C ARG A 43 -9.62 -17.97 -3.57
N VAL A 44 -8.96 -17.36 -2.59
CA VAL A 44 -9.00 -15.93 -2.30
C VAL A 44 -7.53 -15.49 -2.16
N ALA A 45 -7.04 -14.65 -3.06
CA ALA A 45 -5.62 -14.39 -3.26
C ALA A 45 -4.82 -15.72 -3.39
N HIS A 46 -3.75 -15.87 -2.61
CA HIS A 46 -2.97 -17.10 -2.52
C HIS A 46 -3.51 -18.12 -1.50
N PHE A 47 -4.67 -17.87 -0.89
CA PHE A 47 -5.28 -18.78 0.09
C PHE A 47 -6.30 -19.71 -0.53
N VAL A 48 -6.26 -21.00 -0.16
CA VAL A 48 -7.29 -21.99 -0.51
C VAL A 48 -8.16 -22.26 0.70
N LEU A 49 -9.46 -21.97 0.61
CA LEU A 49 -10.40 -22.22 1.71
C LEU A 49 -10.56 -23.72 1.96
N ARG A 50 -10.49 -24.14 3.22
CA ARG A 50 -10.58 -25.56 3.63
C ARG A 50 -11.84 -25.84 4.44
N GLU A 51 -11.98 -25.19 5.59
CA GLU A 51 -13.09 -25.42 6.51
C GLU A 51 -13.68 -24.09 6.97
N PHE A 52 -15.01 -23.99 7.01
CA PHE A 52 -15.69 -22.81 7.51
C PHE A 52 -15.68 -22.83 9.05
N ILE A 53 -15.24 -21.74 9.68
CA ILE A 53 -15.18 -21.63 11.14
C ILE A 53 -16.46 -20.95 11.67
N ALA A 54 -16.74 -19.73 11.20
CA ALA A 54 -17.83 -18.92 11.72
C ALA A 54 -18.27 -17.81 10.74
N ARG A 55 -19.49 -17.32 10.90
CA ARG A 55 -20.00 -16.09 10.26
C ARG A 55 -20.32 -15.08 11.35
N GLY A 56 -19.72 -13.89 11.24
CA GLY A 56 -19.92 -12.77 12.16
C GLY A 56 -20.63 -11.58 11.49
N GLY A 57 -20.84 -10.50 12.24
CA GLY A 57 -21.50 -9.29 11.74
C GLY A 57 -20.72 -8.48 10.69
N MET A 58 -19.47 -8.84 10.41
CA MET A 58 -18.60 -8.17 9.43
C MET A 58 -18.12 -9.10 8.30
N GLY A 59 -18.49 -10.38 8.31
CA GLY A 59 -17.95 -11.33 7.33
C GLY A 59 -17.89 -12.79 7.78
N GLN A 60 -17.05 -13.57 7.10
CA GLN A 60 -16.85 -15.01 7.31
C GLN A 60 -15.40 -15.31 7.73
N VAL A 61 -15.21 -16.32 8.59
CA VAL A 61 -13.88 -16.80 8.99
C VAL A 61 -13.72 -18.25 8.53
N TRP A 62 -12.60 -18.55 7.87
CA TRP A 62 -12.30 -19.85 7.29
C TRP A 62 -10.92 -20.34 7.74
N VAL A 63 -10.78 -21.65 7.95
CA VAL A 63 -9.47 -22.31 7.86
C VAL A 63 -9.05 -22.26 6.40
N ALA A 64 -7.88 -21.71 6.11
CA ALA A 64 -7.34 -21.62 4.77
C ALA A 64 -5.88 -22.07 4.71
N GLU A 65 -5.47 -22.60 3.56
CA GLU A 65 -4.08 -22.94 3.28
C GLU A 65 -3.43 -21.80 2.48
N ASP A 66 -2.40 -21.20 3.05
CA ASP A 66 -1.52 -20.25 2.39
C ASP A 66 -0.63 -21.03 1.39
N THR A 67 -0.91 -20.91 0.10
CA THR A 67 -0.20 -21.71 -0.92
C THR A 67 1.23 -21.23 -1.19
N GLU A 68 1.57 -20.00 -0.80
CA GLU A 68 2.92 -19.44 -0.95
C GLU A 68 3.82 -19.86 0.21
N LEU A 69 3.35 -19.66 1.45
CA LEU A 69 4.14 -19.95 2.66
C LEU A 69 3.90 -21.37 3.22
N ARG A 70 3.00 -22.14 2.59
CA ARG A 70 2.65 -23.53 2.95
C ARG A 70 2.29 -23.71 4.43
N ARG A 71 1.43 -22.83 4.93
CA ARG A 71 0.92 -22.84 6.32
C ARG A 71 -0.59 -22.77 6.36
N THR A 72 -1.19 -23.27 7.44
CA THR A 72 -2.63 -23.13 7.69
C THR A 72 -2.89 -21.87 8.51
N VAL A 73 -3.88 -21.08 8.09
CA VAL A 73 -4.25 -19.81 8.72
C VAL A 73 -5.75 -19.75 9.01
N ALA A 74 -6.14 -18.89 9.94
CA ALA A 74 -7.52 -18.43 10.05
C ALA A 74 -7.68 -17.19 9.17
N LEU A 75 -8.46 -17.29 8.09
CA LEU A 75 -8.70 -16.24 7.11
C LEU A 75 -10.07 -15.60 7.35
N LYS A 76 -10.06 -14.34 7.79
CA LYS A 76 -11.26 -13.52 7.97
C LYS A 76 -11.51 -12.73 6.69
N LEU A 77 -12.72 -12.86 6.14
CA LEU A 77 -13.16 -12.30 4.85
C LEU A 77 -14.34 -11.36 5.07
N VAL A 78 -14.27 -10.14 4.55
CA VAL A 78 -15.40 -9.20 4.52
C VAL A 78 -16.18 -9.40 3.23
N LEU A 79 -17.48 -9.68 3.33
CA LEU A 79 -18.33 -9.93 2.17
C LEU A 79 -18.64 -8.63 1.42
N PRO A 80 -18.83 -8.65 0.08
CA PRO A 80 -19.00 -7.45 -0.73
C PRO A 80 -20.23 -6.61 -0.35
N GLU A 81 -21.27 -7.28 0.12
CA GLU A 81 -22.54 -6.69 0.58
C GLU A 81 -22.40 -5.81 1.83
N LEU A 82 -21.27 -5.91 2.55
CA LEU A 82 -20.94 -5.16 3.77
C LEU A 82 -19.84 -4.10 3.54
N LEU A 83 -19.36 -3.94 2.29
CA LEU A 83 -18.32 -2.97 1.91
C LEU A 83 -18.94 -1.59 1.66
N ASP A 84 -19.41 -0.93 2.72
CA ASP A 84 -19.43 0.53 2.73
C ASP A 84 -17.99 1.04 3.01
N THR A 85 -17.63 2.24 2.53
CA THR A 85 -16.29 2.84 2.68
C THR A 85 -15.82 2.83 4.15
N ARG A 86 -16.76 3.00 5.09
CA ARG A 86 -16.48 2.90 6.53
C ARG A 86 -16.02 1.51 6.98
N ALA A 87 -16.65 0.43 6.51
CA ALA A 87 -16.33 -0.94 6.93
C ALA A 87 -14.92 -1.36 6.50
N VAL A 88 -14.51 -0.89 5.33
CA VAL A 88 -13.19 -1.10 4.74
C VAL A 88 -12.08 -0.43 5.54
N ASP A 89 -12.28 0.84 5.95
CA ASP A 89 -11.32 1.56 6.79
C ASP A 89 -11.17 0.93 8.18
N PHE A 90 -12.26 0.42 8.75
CA PHE A 90 -12.19 -0.29 10.03
C PHE A 90 -11.43 -1.60 9.92
N PHE A 91 -11.64 -2.35 8.84
CA PHE A 91 -10.94 -3.60 8.60
C PHE A 91 -9.42 -3.38 8.39
N ALA A 92 -9.05 -2.34 7.64
CA ALA A 92 -7.64 -1.94 7.49
C ALA A 92 -7.02 -1.49 8.82
N ARG A 93 -7.77 -0.78 9.67
CA ARG A 93 -7.31 -0.39 11.02
C ARG A 93 -7.13 -1.61 11.95
N GLU A 94 -8.02 -2.61 11.87
CA GLU A 94 -7.92 -3.86 12.64
C GLU A 94 -6.65 -4.64 12.25
N ALA A 95 -6.36 -4.76 10.95
CA ALA A 95 -5.14 -5.38 10.45
C ALA A 95 -3.86 -4.67 10.95
N ARG A 96 -3.83 -3.33 10.88
CA ARG A 96 -2.69 -2.51 11.34
C ARG A 96 -2.49 -2.59 12.86
N ALA A 97 -3.57 -2.62 13.63
CA ALA A 97 -3.50 -2.76 15.09
C ALA A 97 -3.01 -4.17 15.49
N GLY A 98 -3.55 -5.22 14.87
CA GLY A 98 -3.14 -6.60 15.13
C GLY A 98 -1.69 -6.91 14.73
N GLY A 99 -1.19 -6.31 13.64
CA GLY A 99 0.19 -6.49 13.19
C GLY A 99 1.26 -5.88 14.12
N ARG A 100 0.88 -4.94 14.99
CA ARG A 100 1.79 -4.32 15.97
C ARG A 100 1.85 -5.04 17.32
N LEU A 101 0.98 -6.02 17.54
CA LEU A 101 0.81 -6.69 18.82
C LEU A 101 1.40 -8.10 18.79
N ALA A 102 2.53 -8.28 19.49
CA ALA A 102 3.12 -9.59 19.73
C ALA A 102 2.97 -9.95 21.22
N HIS A 103 2.01 -10.81 21.56
CA HIS A 103 1.78 -11.27 22.92
C HIS A 103 1.25 -12.72 22.94
N PRO A 104 1.70 -13.60 23.85
CA PRO A 104 1.27 -15.00 23.88
C PRO A 104 -0.25 -15.20 24.03
N ASN A 105 -0.92 -14.27 24.69
CA ASN A 105 -2.38 -14.26 24.90
C ASN A 105 -3.16 -13.37 23.91
N ILE A 106 -2.57 -12.98 22.77
CA ILE A 106 -3.26 -12.29 21.66
C ILE A 106 -3.12 -13.15 20.40
N VAL A 107 -4.17 -13.22 19.57
CA VAL A 107 -4.12 -13.85 18.25
C VAL A 107 -3.28 -12.99 17.30
N THR A 108 -2.22 -13.57 16.76
CA THR A 108 -1.27 -12.89 15.88
C THR A 108 -1.85 -12.67 14.50
N THR A 109 -1.81 -11.43 14.01
CA THR A 109 -2.13 -11.10 12.62
C THR A 109 -0.90 -11.33 11.74
N LEU A 110 -1.04 -12.15 10.70
CA LEU A 110 0.05 -12.58 9.83
C LEU A 110 0.15 -11.75 8.55
N ALA A 111 -0.99 -11.39 7.95
CA ALA A 111 -1.08 -10.59 6.74
C ALA A 111 -2.50 -10.01 6.55
N SER A 112 -2.65 -9.03 5.67
CA SER A 112 -3.95 -8.51 5.24
C SER A 112 -3.87 -7.99 3.81
N GLY A 113 -4.98 -8.00 3.08
CA GLY A 113 -5.03 -7.48 1.71
C GLY A 113 -6.45 -7.40 1.15
N ARG A 114 -6.54 -7.16 -0.15
CA ARG A 114 -7.79 -7.20 -0.92
C ARG A 114 -7.59 -8.00 -2.20
N ASP A 115 -8.60 -8.74 -2.62
CA ASP A 115 -8.61 -9.53 -3.85
C ASP A 115 -10.03 -9.63 -4.40
N GLU A 116 -10.24 -9.34 -5.69
CA GLU A 116 -11.55 -9.38 -6.37
C GLU A 116 -12.70 -8.68 -5.62
N GLY A 117 -12.39 -7.57 -4.93
CA GLY A 117 -13.36 -6.84 -4.12
C GLY A 117 -13.65 -7.45 -2.74
N LEU A 118 -12.99 -8.54 -2.32
CA LEU A 118 -13.03 -9.09 -0.97
C LEU A 118 -11.83 -8.59 -0.15
N ALA A 119 -12.08 -8.01 1.03
CA ALA A 119 -11.02 -7.70 1.98
C ALA A 119 -10.74 -8.91 2.88
N TRP A 120 -9.46 -9.23 3.11
CA TRP A 120 -9.04 -10.38 3.91
C TRP A 120 -7.98 -10.05 4.96
N ILE A 121 -8.03 -10.73 6.10
CA ILE A 121 -6.99 -10.74 7.15
C ILE A 121 -6.65 -12.20 7.46
N ALA A 122 -5.38 -12.54 7.34
CA ALA A 122 -4.84 -13.84 7.71
C ALA A 122 -4.27 -13.77 9.14
N GLN A 123 -4.73 -14.65 10.02
CA GLN A 123 -4.32 -14.76 11.42
C GLN A 123 -3.77 -16.15 11.72
N GLU A 124 -3.05 -16.29 12.83
CA GLU A 124 -2.69 -17.61 13.33
C GLU A 124 -3.95 -18.46 13.58
N LEU A 125 -3.95 -19.71 13.12
CA LEU A 125 -5.01 -20.65 13.43
C LEU A 125 -4.75 -21.27 14.81
N VAL A 126 -5.64 -21.00 15.76
CA VAL A 126 -5.57 -21.62 17.10
C VAL A 126 -6.29 -22.97 17.08
N GLU A 127 -5.60 -24.01 16.61
CA GLU A 127 -6.16 -25.35 16.43
C GLU A 127 -6.72 -25.95 17.73
N GLY A 128 -7.90 -26.56 17.63
CA GLY A 128 -8.55 -27.23 18.76
C GLY A 128 -9.07 -26.31 19.88
N SER A 129 -9.04 -24.98 19.68
CA SER A 129 -9.58 -24.03 20.64
C SER A 129 -11.11 -23.96 20.63
N TRP A 130 -11.68 -23.48 21.73
CA TRP A 130 -13.11 -23.14 21.87
C TRP A 130 -13.25 -21.75 22.48
N THR A 131 -14.43 -21.14 22.35
CA THR A 131 -14.65 -19.80 22.92
C THR A 131 -14.95 -19.90 24.42
N LEU A 132 -14.61 -18.86 25.17
CA LEU A 132 -15.00 -18.75 26.58
C LEU A 132 -16.53 -18.72 26.73
N LYS A 133 -17.26 -18.26 25.70
CA LYS A 133 -18.72 -18.33 25.64
C LYS A 133 -19.22 -19.78 25.74
N ASP A 134 -18.65 -20.68 24.94
CA ASP A 134 -19.03 -22.11 24.93
C ASP A 134 -18.78 -22.74 26.31
N PHE A 135 -17.67 -22.37 26.96
CA PHE A 135 -17.38 -22.80 28.32
C PHE A 135 -18.43 -22.30 29.33
N ILE A 136 -18.78 -21.02 29.31
CA ILE A 136 -19.80 -20.45 30.21
C ILE A 136 -21.15 -21.15 30.03
N GLU A 137 -21.56 -21.42 28.79
CA GLU A 137 -22.79 -22.15 28.47
C GLU A 137 -22.76 -23.59 29.01
N SER A 138 -21.63 -24.29 28.87
CA SER A 138 -21.45 -25.65 29.41
C SER A 138 -21.60 -25.69 30.93
N VAL A 139 -20.99 -24.74 31.66
CA VAL A 139 -21.04 -24.68 33.12
C VAL A 139 -22.44 -24.29 33.61
N ARG A 140 -23.14 -23.40 32.89
CA ARG A 140 -24.54 -23.06 33.18
C ARG A 140 -25.48 -24.26 33.10
N SER A 141 -25.22 -25.20 32.20
CA SER A 141 -26.08 -26.36 32.00
C SER A 141 -26.01 -27.39 33.15
N GLU A 142 -24.87 -27.46 33.84
CA GLU A 142 -24.64 -28.43 34.91
C GLU A 142 -24.96 -27.89 36.33
N ASP A 143 -25.08 -26.57 36.48
CA ASP A 143 -25.29 -25.80 37.73
C ASP A 143 -24.28 -26.08 38.88
N VAL A 144 -23.30 -26.95 38.64
CA VAL A 144 -22.21 -27.31 39.55
C VAL A 144 -20.88 -26.88 38.93
N VAL A 145 -20.17 -25.98 39.60
CA VAL A 145 -18.82 -25.56 39.18
C VAL A 145 -17.77 -26.59 39.64
N PRO A 146 -16.79 -26.95 38.81
CA PRO A 146 -15.72 -27.88 39.18
C PRO A 146 -14.86 -27.39 40.36
N GLU A 147 -14.18 -28.33 41.01
CA GLU A 147 -13.16 -27.99 42.02
C GLU A 147 -12.06 -27.14 41.39
N GLY A 148 -11.62 -26.09 42.10
CA GLY A 148 -10.63 -25.13 41.58
C GLY A 148 -11.18 -24.08 40.60
N TYR A 149 -12.48 -24.08 40.29
CA TYR A 149 -13.09 -23.15 39.32
C TYR A 149 -12.75 -21.69 39.52
N TYR A 150 -12.97 -21.14 40.71
CA TYR A 150 -12.70 -19.72 40.97
C TYR A 150 -11.21 -19.37 40.87
N ARG A 151 -10.32 -20.32 41.17
CA ARG A 151 -8.87 -20.15 41.01
C ARG A 151 -8.51 -20.09 39.52
N ASN A 152 -9.02 -21.02 38.72
CA ASN A 152 -8.74 -21.05 37.27
C ASN A 152 -9.37 -19.87 36.54
N VAL A 153 -10.56 -19.43 36.94
CA VAL A 153 -11.19 -18.19 36.44
C VAL A 153 -10.32 -16.96 36.75
N ALA A 154 -9.82 -16.83 37.98
CA ALA A 154 -8.97 -15.71 38.35
C ALA A 154 -7.65 -15.68 37.57
N ASP A 155 -7.06 -16.85 37.31
CA ASP A 155 -5.83 -16.96 36.51
C ASP A 155 -6.07 -16.62 35.03
N LEU A 156 -7.14 -17.18 34.43
CA LEU A 156 -7.53 -16.89 33.05
C LEU A 156 -7.78 -15.39 32.85
N VAL A 157 -8.55 -14.76 33.74
CA VAL A 157 -8.85 -13.31 33.63
C VAL A 157 -7.60 -12.46 33.88
N ALA A 158 -6.67 -12.91 34.72
CA ALA A 158 -5.38 -12.22 34.89
C ALA A 158 -4.54 -12.25 33.60
N GLN A 159 -4.52 -13.38 32.89
CA GLN A 159 -3.83 -13.50 31.60
C GLN A 159 -4.49 -12.65 30.49
N VAL A 160 -5.83 -12.57 30.47
CA VAL A 160 -6.55 -11.64 29.55
C VAL A 160 -6.26 -10.18 29.91
N ALA A 161 -6.18 -9.85 31.20
CA ALA A 161 -5.82 -8.51 31.66
C ALA A 161 -4.39 -8.12 31.27
N ASP A 162 -3.44 -9.06 31.25
CA ASP A 162 -2.09 -8.82 30.72
C ASP A 162 -2.09 -8.59 29.21
N ALA A 163 -2.89 -9.36 28.45
CA ALA A 163 -3.06 -9.15 27.02
C ALA A 163 -3.58 -7.72 26.73
N LEU A 164 -4.60 -7.28 27.49
CA LEU A 164 -5.11 -5.93 27.39
C LEU A 164 -4.06 -4.88 27.81
N ALA A 165 -3.30 -5.13 28.88
CA ALA A 165 -2.24 -4.22 29.30
C ALA A 165 -1.15 -4.06 28.21
N ALA A 166 -0.78 -5.14 27.54
CA ALA A 166 0.15 -5.11 26.41
C ALA A 166 -0.42 -4.33 25.22
N ALA A 167 -1.71 -4.52 24.91
CA ALA A 167 -2.38 -3.74 23.86
C ALA A 167 -2.47 -2.24 24.21
N HIS A 168 -2.83 -1.90 25.45
CA HIS A 168 -2.92 -0.52 25.94
C HIS A 168 -1.57 0.17 25.92
N ALA A 169 -0.49 -0.53 26.27
CA ALA A 169 0.88 0.00 26.18
C ALA A 169 1.31 0.30 24.73
N ALA A 170 0.75 -0.41 23.75
CA ALA A 170 0.93 -0.15 22.33
C ALA A 170 -0.08 0.88 21.75
N GLY A 171 -0.87 1.54 22.60
CA GLY A 171 -1.86 2.55 22.19
C GLY A 171 -3.13 1.96 21.56
N VAL A 172 -3.38 0.66 21.70
CA VAL A 172 -4.55 -0.04 21.12
C VAL A 172 -5.58 -0.34 22.21
N ILE A 173 -6.81 0.15 22.04
CA ILE A 173 -7.97 -0.18 22.89
C ILE A 173 -8.83 -1.21 22.14
N HIS A 174 -9.21 -2.31 22.80
CA HIS A 174 -9.92 -3.43 22.18
C HIS A 174 -11.39 -3.14 21.84
N ARG A 175 -12.12 -2.45 22.74
CA ARG A 175 -13.51 -1.96 22.59
C ARG A 175 -14.62 -3.00 22.45
N ASP A 176 -14.31 -4.26 22.15
CA ASP A 176 -15.30 -5.36 22.04
C ASP A 176 -14.90 -6.60 22.89
N VAL A 177 -14.40 -6.38 24.11
CA VAL A 177 -14.02 -7.50 25.00
C VAL A 177 -15.27 -8.25 25.48
N LYS A 178 -15.41 -9.52 25.08
CA LYS A 178 -16.54 -10.40 25.43
C LYS A 178 -16.14 -11.88 25.34
N PRO A 179 -16.91 -12.82 25.91
CA PRO A 179 -16.54 -14.24 25.94
C PRO A 179 -16.38 -14.90 24.56
N ALA A 180 -17.07 -14.40 23.53
CA ALA A 180 -16.93 -14.92 22.16
C ALA A 180 -15.58 -14.56 21.51
N ASN A 181 -14.91 -13.50 21.99
CA ASN A 181 -13.62 -13.03 21.46
C ASN A 181 -12.44 -13.49 22.31
N ILE A 182 -12.66 -14.42 23.26
CA ILE A 182 -11.62 -15.02 24.09
C ILE A 182 -11.59 -16.51 23.75
N LEU A 183 -10.58 -16.92 22.98
CA LEU A 183 -10.33 -18.31 22.64
C LEU A 183 -9.54 -18.99 23.76
N ILE A 184 -9.92 -20.21 24.11
CA ILE A 184 -9.18 -21.03 25.07
C ILE A 184 -8.47 -22.13 24.30
N THR A 185 -7.14 -22.16 24.39
CA THR A 185 -6.34 -23.21 23.76
C THR A 185 -6.53 -24.55 24.47
N ILE A 186 -6.11 -25.63 23.82
CA ILE A 186 -6.11 -26.98 24.41
C ILE A 186 -5.28 -27.08 25.71
N ASP A 187 -4.35 -26.13 25.93
CA ASP A 187 -3.52 -26.00 27.13
C ASP A 187 -4.13 -25.05 28.18
N ASP A 188 -5.43 -24.74 28.12
CA ASP A 188 -6.13 -23.81 29.02
C ASP A 188 -5.62 -22.36 29.02
N ARG A 189 -4.92 -21.93 27.97
CA ARG A 189 -4.43 -20.54 27.85
C ARG A 189 -5.42 -19.68 27.07
N PRO A 190 -5.77 -18.47 27.53
CA PRO A 190 -6.62 -17.56 26.78
C PRO A 190 -5.83 -16.87 25.66
N LYS A 191 -6.47 -16.68 24.51
CA LYS A 191 -6.03 -15.80 23.42
C LYS A 191 -7.16 -14.85 23.05
N LEU A 192 -6.88 -13.55 23.12
CA LEU A 192 -7.81 -12.49 22.73
C LEU A 192 -7.77 -12.31 21.21
N THR A 193 -8.93 -12.25 20.57
CA THR A 193 -9.12 -12.06 19.12
C THR A 193 -10.09 -10.91 18.83
N ASP A 194 -10.18 -10.50 17.56
CA ASP A 194 -11.16 -9.53 17.05
C ASP A 194 -11.15 -8.18 17.79
N PHE A 195 -10.08 -7.39 17.56
CA PHE A 195 -9.98 -6.01 18.06
C PHE A 195 -11.06 -5.15 17.39
N GLY A 196 -12.16 -4.93 18.11
CA GLY A 196 -13.42 -4.39 17.63
C GLY A 196 -13.39 -2.89 17.30
N LEU A 197 -12.59 -2.51 16.30
CA LEU A 197 -12.53 -1.13 15.80
C LEU A 197 -13.78 -0.74 15.00
N ALA A 198 -14.57 -1.70 14.53
CA ALA A 198 -15.86 -1.47 13.88
C ALA A 198 -17.01 -1.72 14.85
N ARG A 199 -17.57 -0.66 15.43
CA ARG A 199 -18.99 -0.58 15.85
C ARG A 199 -19.28 0.83 16.31
N VAL A 200 -19.32 1.75 15.34
CA VAL A 200 -20.08 2.99 15.50
C VAL A 200 -20.92 3.16 14.23
N SER A 201 -22.04 2.45 14.18
CA SER A 201 -23.10 2.76 13.25
C SER A 201 -24.10 3.70 13.93
N ASP A 202 -24.49 4.70 13.15
CA ASP A 202 -25.48 5.74 13.43
C ASP A 202 -26.84 5.15 13.92
N GLU A 203 -27.66 6.05 14.47
CA GLU A 203 -28.91 5.89 15.27
C GLU A 203 -30.01 4.92 14.75
N SER A 204 -29.81 4.16 13.68
CA SER A 204 -30.84 3.34 13.01
C SER A 204 -30.95 1.87 13.48
N VAL A 205 -30.06 1.38 14.37
CA VAL A 205 -30.06 -0.04 14.82
C VAL A 205 -30.95 -0.29 16.06
N LEU A 206 -31.58 0.74 16.61
CA LEU A 206 -32.37 0.70 17.86
C LEU A 206 -33.63 -0.20 17.82
N SER A 207 -33.95 -0.86 16.70
CA SER A 207 -35.17 -1.67 16.52
C SER A 207 -34.98 -3.18 16.33
N MET A 208 -33.76 -3.74 16.42
CA MET A 208 -33.52 -5.18 16.19
C MET A 208 -33.45 -6.01 17.48
N THR A 209 -34.24 -7.08 17.56
CA THR A 209 -34.42 -7.94 18.74
C THR A 209 -33.52 -9.18 18.77
N GLY A 210 -33.11 -9.62 19.97
CA GLY A 210 -32.61 -10.98 20.25
C GLY A 210 -31.08 -11.16 20.16
N GLU A 211 -30.53 -11.24 18.95
CA GLU A 211 -29.10 -11.61 18.75
C GLU A 211 -28.15 -10.41 18.89
N VAL A 212 -28.57 -9.22 18.46
CA VAL A 212 -27.77 -7.99 18.58
C VAL A 212 -27.73 -7.50 20.03
N ALA A 213 -28.80 -7.68 20.80
CA ALA A 213 -28.89 -7.29 22.21
C ALA A 213 -27.80 -7.96 23.08
N GLY A 214 -27.44 -9.22 22.78
CA GLY A 214 -26.42 -9.96 23.53
C GLY A 214 -25.00 -9.38 23.47
N SER A 215 -24.65 -8.66 22.39
CA SER A 215 -23.36 -8.00 22.27
C SER A 215 -23.24 -6.72 23.12
N TRP A 216 -24.37 -6.03 23.36
CA TRP A 216 -24.37 -4.75 24.09
C TRP A 216 -24.09 -4.92 25.58
N ALA A 217 -24.33 -6.11 26.15
CA ALA A 217 -24.20 -6.40 27.58
C ALA A 217 -22.78 -6.19 28.14
N TYR A 218 -21.76 -6.16 27.28
CA TYR A 218 -20.34 -5.99 27.67
C TYR A 218 -19.80 -4.57 27.43
N MET A 219 -20.61 -3.65 26.88
CA MET A 219 -20.17 -2.28 26.66
C MET A 219 -20.02 -1.50 27.98
N SER A 220 -19.08 -0.56 28.00
CA SER A 220 -18.92 0.35 29.13
C SER A 220 -19.96 1.48 29.14
N PRO A 221 -20.22 2.13 30.29
CA PRO A 221 -21.12 3.29 30.39
C PRO A 221 -20.81 4.40 29.39
N GLU A 222 -19.53 4.69 29.15
CA GLU A 222 -19.06 5.69 28.20
C GLU A 222 -19.26 5.28 26.73
N GLN A 223 -19.17 3.98 26.40
CA GLN A 223 -19.51 3.47 25.07
C GLN A 223 -21.00 3.59 24.79
N VAL A 224 -21.84 3.24 25.77
CA VAL A 224 -23.31 3.34 25.66
C VAL A 224 -23.77 4.79 25.57
N ALA A 225 -23.09 5.72 26.26
CA ALA A 225 -23.40 7.15 26.21
C ALA A 225 -22.97 7.83 24.91
N ALA A 226 -22.37 7.09 23.97
CA ALA A 226 -21.80 7.61 22.71
C ALA A 226 -20.79 8.76 22.90
N ASN A 227 -20.17 8.88 24.08
CA ASN A 227 -19.23 9.96 24.38
C ASN A 227 -17.81 9.59 23.93
N ARG A 228 -17.51 9.85 22.65
CA ARG A 228 -16.24 9.45 22.02
C ARG A 228 -14.99 10.01 22.72
N SER A 229 -15.05 11.22 23.30
CA SER A 229 -13.90 11.83 24.00
C SER A 229 -13.60 11.22 25.36
N ALA A 230 -14.52 10.41 25.90
CA ALA A 230 -14.35 9.72 27.17
C ALA A 230 -13.87 8.27 27.02
N ILE A 231 -13.74 7.71 25.81
CA ILE A 231 -13.32 6.30 25.63
C ILE A 231 -11.80 6.19 25.76
N ASP A 232 -11.34 5.69 26.92
CA ASP A 232 -9.94 5.33 27.19
C ASP A 232 -9.79 3.82 27.44
N HIS A 233 -8.57 3.37 27.78
CA HIS A 233 -8.24 1.97 28.07
C HIS A 233 -9.04 1.37 29.25
N ARG A 234 -9.63 2.20 30.12
CA ARG A 234 -10.49 1.75 31.23
C ARG A 234 -11.87 1.29 30.76
N THR A 235 -12.18 1.50 29.48
CA THR A 235 -13.31 0.85 28.78
C THR A 235 -13.15 -0.66 28.79
N ASP A 236 -11.98 -1.17 28.36
CA ASP A 236 -11.73 -2.62 28.29
C ASP A 236 -11.68 -3.26 29.68
N ILE A 237 -11.25 -2.51 30.71
CA ILE A 237 -11.28 -2.94 32.11
C ILE A 237 -12.72 -3.19 32.57
N PHE A 238 -13.66 -2.31 32.20
CA PHE A 238 -15.07 -2.50 32.52
C PHE A 238 -15.64 -3.73 31.81
N SER A 239 -15.38 -3.88 30.51
CA SER A 239 -15.85 -5.01 29.71
C SER A 239 -15.29 -6.34 30.23
N LEU A 240 -13.99 -6.40 30.58
CA LEU A 240 -13.40 -7.56 31.26
C LEU A 240 -14.01 -7.78 32.65
N GLY A 241 -14.38 -6.72 33.36
CA GLY A 241 -15.14 -6.78 34.61
C GLY A 241 -16.52 -7.44 34.45
N VAL A 242 -17.20 -7.20 33.32
CA VAL A 242 -18.47 -7.86 32.96
C VAL A 242 -18.23 -9.36 32.70
N VAL A 243 -17.19 -9.71 31.94
CA VAL A 243 -16.78 -11.10 31.71
C VAL A 243 -16.48 -11.81 33.03
N LEU A 244 -15.70 -11.17 33.92
CA LEU A 244 -15.39 -11.70 35.23
C LEU A 244 -16.67 -11.89 36.07
N TYR A 245 -17.58 -10.92 36.09
CA TYR A 245 -18.85 -11.06 36.80
C TYR A 245 -19.64 -12.26 36.32
N GLU A 246 -19.73 -12.43 35.00
CA GLU A 246 -20.45 -13.54 34.39
C GLU A 246 -19.84 -14.90 34.75
N LEU A 247 -18.51 -15.01 34.76
CA LEU A 247 -17.83 -16.23 35.20
C LEU A 247 -18.03 -16.52 36.69
N LEU A 248 -18.05 -15.49 37.54
CA LEU A 248 -18.22 -15.65 38.99
C LEU A 248 -19.65 -15.96 39.40
N ALA A 249 -20.63 -15.31 38.76
CA ALA A 249 -22.04 -15.36 39.10
C ALA A 249 -22.85 -16.31 38.19
N LEU A 250 -22.27 -16.81 37.10
CA LEU A 250 -22.91 -17.58 36.02
C LEU A 250 -24.13 -16.88 35.40
N ARG A 251 -24.24 -15.57 35.56
CA ARG A 251 -25.27 -14.70 34.99
C ARG A 251 -24.67 -13.35 34.64
N ARG A 252 -25.19 -12.71 33.60
CA ARG A 252 -24.73 -11.37 33.21
C ARG A 252 -25.14 -10.33 34.27
N PRO A 253 -24.33 -9.28 34.51
CA PRO A 253 -24.69 -8.19 35.42
C PRO A 253 -25.76 -7.26 34.85
N PHE A 254 -25.84 -7.15 33.53
CA PHE A 254 -26.80 -6.32 32.78
C PHE A 254 -27.47 -7.21 31.72
N ASP A 255 -28.79 -7.26 31.71
CA ASP A 255 -29.55 -8.12 30.80
C ASP A 255 -30.91 -7.50 30.47
N GLY A 256 -31.43 -7.72 29.26
CA GLY A 256 -32.68 -7.14 28.80
C GLY A 256 -33.08 -7.59 27.40
N ASP A 257 -34.34 -7.40 27.05
CA ASP A 257 -34.91 -7.83 25.77
C ASP A 257 -34.54 -6.88 24.63
N THR A 258 -34.16 -5.64 24.95
CA THR A 258 -33.77 -4.61 23.97
C THR A 258 -32.41 -3.97 24.31
N ALA A 259 -31.71 -3.51 23.28
CA ALA A 259 -30.44 -2.79 23.43
C ALA A 259 -30.58 -1.54 24.34
N GLN A 260 -31.70 -0.83 24.25
CA GLN A 260 -32.00 0.32 25.10
C GLN A 260 -32.12 -0.05 26.58
N GLN A 261 -32.79 -1.16 26.91
CA GLN A 261 -32.90 -1.63 28.30
C GLN A 261 -31.53 -1.99 28.89
N ILE A 262 -30.70 -2.66 28.09
CA ILE A 262 -29.33 -3.03 28.49
C ILE A 262 -28.48 -1.76 28.68
N ALA A 263 -28.57 -0.81 27.75
CA ALA A 263 -27.90 0.49 27.83
C ALA A 263 -28.25 1.26 29.11
N GLU A 264 -29.55 1.35 29.45
CA GLU A 264 -30.00 2.00 30.68
C GLU A 264 -29.46 1.31 31.94
N GLN A 265 -29.39 -0.02 31.95
CA GLN A 265 -28.80 -0.78 33.05
C GLN A 265 -27.29 -0.55 33.15
N ILE A 266 -26.56 -0.54 32.04
CA ILE A 266 -25.12 -0.22 32.04
C ILE A 266 -24.89 1.17 32.61
N ALA A 267 -25.73 2.15 32.28
CA ALA A 267 -25.58 3.52 32.78
C ALA A 267 -25.94 3.69 34.28
N LYS A 268 -26.99 3.02 34.76
CA LYS A 268 -27.63 3.37 36.06
C LYS A 268 -27.71 2.23 37.07
N PHE A 269 -27.70 0.98 36.63
CA PHE A 269 -27.89 -0.17 37.50
C PHE A 269 -26.56 -0.61 38.13
N GLU A 270 -26.53 -0.70 39.45
CA GLU A 270 -25.42 -1.31 40.19
C GLU A 270 -25.77 -2.78 40.49
N PRO A 271 -25.08 -3.76 39.87
CA PRO A 271 -25.40 -5.17 40.05
C PRO A 271 -25.02 -5.63 41.47
N PRO A 272 -25.74 -6.61 42.05
CA PRO A 272 -25.36 -7.19 43.34
C PRO A 272 -23.97 -7.82 43.27
N GLU A 273 -23.18 -7.72 44.35
CA GLU A 273 -21.87 -8.39 44.44
C GLU A 273 -21.97 -9.88 44.07
N ALA A 274 -21.06 -10.39 43.23
CA ALA A 274 -21.09 -11.77 42.74
C ALA A 274 -21.13 -12.81 43.88
N SER A 275 -20.46 -12.54 45.00
CA SER A 275 -20.47 -13.37 46.22
C SER A 275 -21.84 -13.43 46.93
N LYS A 276 -22.71 -12.43 46.72
CA LYS A 276 -24.10 -12.44 47.20
C LYS A 276 -25.05 -13.18 46.24
N VAL A 277 -24.67 -13.28 44.98
CA VAL A 277 -25.41 -14.05 43.97
C VAL A 277 -25.12 -15.53 44.13
N ARG A 278 -23.83 -15.87 44.22
CA ARG A 278 -23.35 -17.24 44.37
C ARG A 278 -22.43 -17.28 45.58
N SER A 279 -22.92 -17.83 46.68
CA SER A 279 -22.19 -17.88 47.97
C SER A 279 -20.88 -18.66 47.93
N GLN A 280 -20.69 -19.50 46.91
CA GLN A 280 -19.44 -20.23 46.65
C GLN A 280 -18.32 -19.33 46.10
N CYS A 281 -18.65 -18.14 45.55
CA CYS A 281 -17.67 -17.19 45.04
C CYS A 281 -16.88 -16.54 46.20
N PRO A 282 -15.53 -16.61 46.19
CA PRO A 282 -14.69 -15.90 47.14
C PRO A 282 -15.04 -14.40 47.21
N ARG A 283 -15.13 -13.87 48.44
CA ARG A 283 -15.49 -12.47 48.66
C ARG A 283 -14.51 -11.50 48.01
N GLU A 284 -13.22 -11.80 48.03
CA GLU A 284 -12.16 -10.98 47.43
C GLU A 284 -12.32 -10.84 45.91
N LEU A 285 -12.64 -11.92 45.20
CA LEU A 285 -12.96 -11.87 43.76
C LEU A 285 -14.19 -11.00 43.48
N GLY A 286 -15.19 -11.05 44.37
CA GLY A 286 -16.34 -10.15 44.30
C GLY A 286 -15.97 -8.67 44.46
N VAL A 287 -14.97 -8.34 45.30
CA VAL A 287 -14.47 -6.97 45.49
C VAL A 287 -13.68 -6.50 44.27
N ILE A 288 -12.79 -7.34 43.72
CA ILE A 288 -12.03 -7.05 42.50
C ILE A 288 -12.97 -6.79 41.32
N CYS A 289 -13.95 -7.68 41.11
CA CYS A 289 -14.97 -7.54 40.08
C CYS A 289 -15.80 -6.26 40.27
N GLY A 290 -16.21 -5.95 41.50
CA GLY A 290 -16.94 -4.73 41.81
C GLY A 290 -16.18 -3.46 41.45
N LYS A 291 -14.87 -3.41 41.72
CA LYS A 291 -14.00 -2.28 41.37
C LYS A 291 -13.84 -2.12 39.85
N ALA A 292 -13.75 -3.22 39.10
CA ALA A 292 -13.72 -3.17 37.63
C ALA A 292 -15.05 -2.66 37.02
N LEU A 293 -16.18 -2.94 37.68
CA LEU A 293 -17.53 -2.55 37.26
C LEU A 293 -18.01 -1.17 37.76
N GLU A 294 -17.14 -0.37 38.39
CA GLU A 294 -17.50 0.99 38.82
C GLU A 294 -17.95 1.83 37.62
N LYS A 295 -19.02 2.61 37.77
CA LYS A 295 -19.57 3.36 36.63
C LYS A 295 -18.67 4.52 36.22
N SER A 296 -18.08 5.19 37.21
CA SER A 296 -17.09 6.25 37.00
C SER A 296 -15.73 5.67 36.67
N GLN A 297 -15.14 6.06 35.55
CA GLN A 297 -13.81 5.62 35.13
C GLN A 297 -12.73 5.89 36.17
N GLY A 298 -12.75 7.07 36.81
CA GLY A 298 -11.79 7.44 37.85
C GLY A 298 -11.91 6.62 39.15
N SER A 299 -12.95 5.78 39.27
CA SER A 299 -13.13 4.85 40.39
C SER A 299 -12.80 3.40 40.03
N ARG A 300 -12.52 3.10 38.75
CA ARG A 300 -12.07 1.79 38.28
C ARG A 300 -10.57 1.59 38.55
N TYR A 301 -10.04 0.46 38.11
CA TYR A 301 -8.59 0.30 38.01
C TYR A 301 -8.01 1.29 37.01
N ASP A 302 -6.86 1.86 37.37
CA ASP A 302 -6.17 2.80 36.50
C ASP A 302 -5.60 2.12 35.26
N THR A 303 -5.16 0.86 35.37
CA THR A 303 -4.61 0.06 34.27
C THR A 303 -5.07 -1.38 34.34
N ALA A 304 -5.09 -2.10 33.20
CA ALA A 304 -5.40 -3.53 33.16
C ALA A 304 -4.36 -4.37 33.94
N ALA A 305 -3.10 -3.94 33.97
CA ALA A 305 -2.05 -4.53 34.78
C ALA A 305 -2.37 -4.47 36.29
N ALA A 306 -3.00 -3.39 36.77
CA ALA A 306 -3.42 -3.26 38.17
C ALA A 306 -4.56 -4.25 38.52
N LEU A 307 -5.48 -4.52 37.58
CA LEU A 307 -6.49 -5.57 37.72
C LEU A 307 -5.84 -6.96 37.78
N ALA A 308 -4.89 -7.24 36.87
CA ALA A 308 -4.15 -8.50 36.86
C ALA A 308 -3.36 -8.71 38.17
N ALA A 309 -2.76 -7.65 38.71
CA ALA A 309 -2.01 -7.70 39.97
C ALA A 309 -2.91 -8.07 41.16
N ASP A 310 -4.12 -7.52 41.25
CA ASP A 310 -5.08 -7.87 42.32
C ASP A 310 -5.60 -9.31 42.18
N LEU A 311 -5.87 -9.78 40.96
CA LEU A 311 -6.25 -11.18 40.71
C LEU A 311 -5.12 -12.14 41.13
N ARG A 312 -3.87 -11.81 40.81
CA ARG A 312 -2.70 -12.60 41.23
C ARG A 312 -2.41 -12.50 42.72
N ALA A 313 -2.68 -11.35 43.35
CA ALA A 313 -2.59 -11.22 44.80
C ALA A 313 -3.58 -12.18 45.48
N HIS A 314 -4.82 -12.24 45.00
CA HIS A 314 -5.81 -13.22 45.47
C HIS A 314 -5.34 -14.66 45.25
N LEU A 315 -4.85 -15.01 44.06
CA LEU A 315 -4.31 -16.36 43.75
C LEU A 315 -3.14 -16.77 44.67
N ALA A 316 -2.33 -15.80 45.09
CA ALA A 316 -1.20 -16.00 45.99
C ALA A 316 -1.55 -15.86 47.49
N ASN A 317 -2.84 -15.70 47.84
CA ASN A 317 -3.31 -15.40 49.20
C ASN A 317 -2.61 -14.19 49.84
N ARG A 318 -2.32 -13.16 49.03
CA ARG A 318 -1.77 -11.87 49.47
C ARG A 318 -2.88 -10.82 49.56
N PRO A 319 -2.73 -9.79 50.42
CA PRO A 319 -3.70 -8.71 50.50
C PRO A 319 -3.88 -8.02 49.14
N ILE A 320 -5.13 -7.90 48.68
CA ILE A 320 -5.51 -7.17 47.47
C ILE A 320 -5.51 -5.66 47.74
N VAL A 321 -5.22 -4.85 46.72
CA VAL A 321 -5.22 -3.38 46.81
C VAL A 321 -6.65 -2.82 46.73
N ALA A 322 -7.57 -3.53 46.05
CA ALA A 322 -8.98 -3.17 46.04
C ALA A 322 -9.58 -3.13 47.45
N GLN A 323 -9.96 -1.93 47.90
CA GLN A 323 -10.66 -1.74 49.17
C GLN A 323 -12.17 -1.88 48.97
N ALA A 324 -12.83 -2.67 49.81
CA ALA A 324 -14.29 -2.69 49.87
C ALA A 324 -14.81 -1.32 50.33
N PRO A 325 -15.92 -0.79 49.79
CA PRO A 325 -16.40 0.55 50.14
C PRO A 325 -16.65 0.70 51.65
N ASN A 326 -15.92 1.63 52.26
CA ASN A 326 -15.94 1.94 53.69
C ASN A 326 -17.36 2.36 54.13
N ALA A 327 -17.70 2.22 55.41
CA ALA A 327 -19.03 2.55 55.95
C ALA A 327 -19.48 4.00 55.60
N LEU A 328 -18.52 4.93 55.45
CA LEU A 328 -18.74 6.30 54.99
C LEU A 328 -19.22 6.39 53.53
N ALA A 329 -18.64 5.60 52.62
CA ALA A 329 -19.04 5.54 51.21
C ALA A 329 -20.46 4.96 51.05
N ARG A 330 -20.84 4.00 51.91
CA ARG A 330 -22.21 3.46 52.01
C ARG A 330 -23.20 4.48 52.57
N ALA A 331 -22.78 5.29 53.55
CA ALA A 331 -23.60 6.38 54.09
C ALA A 331 -23.85 7.51 53.09
N VAL A 332 -22.87 7.84 52.23
CA VAL A 332 -23.02 8.81 51.14
C VAL A 332 -23.97 8.31 50.05
N LYS A 333 -23.88 7.03 49.65
CA LYS A 333 -24.85 6.40 48.74
C LYS A 333 -26.26 6.28 49.35
N TRP A 334 -26.38 6.13 50.67
CA TRP A 334 -27.67 6.11 51.40
C TRP A 334 -28.27 7.52 51.57
N SER A 335 -27.44 8.55 51.77
CA SER A 335 -27.86 9.96 51.86
C SER A 335 -28.44 10.48 50.53
N ARG A 336 -27.89 10.05 49.39
CA ARG A 336 -28.48 10.31 48.06
C ARG A 336 -29.84 9.62 47.84
N ARG A 337 -30.27 8.72 48.73
CA ARG A 337 -31.54 7.98 48.65
C ARG A 337 -32.67 8.51 49.54
N ASN A 338 -32.43 9.42 50.49
CA ASN A 338 -33.49 10.00 51.36
C ASN A 338 -33.14 11.44 51.82
N PRO A 339 -33.63 12.49 51.11
CA PRO A 339 -33.08 13.86 51.23
C PRO A 339 -33.63 14.73 52.38
N THR A 340 -34.64 14.32 53.14
CA THR A 340 -35.43 15.28 53.95
C THR A 340 -35.11 15.46 55.44
N PRO A 341 -34.53 14.52 56.23
CA PRO A 341 -34.30 14.79 57.66
C PRO A 341 -32.87 15.23 58.03
N ALA A 342 -31.88 15.11 57.14
CA ALA A 342 -30.47 15.37 57.47
C ALA A 342 -30.03 16.84 57.34
N ALA A 343 -30.87 17.71 56.78
CA ALA A 343 -30.47 19.05 56.35
C ALA A 343 -30.38 20.10 57.47
N VAL A 344 -31.03 19.90 58.62
CA VAL A 344 -31.24 21.01 59.56
C VAL A 344 -30.16 21.11 60.65
N THR A 345 -29.51 20.01 61.02
CA THR A 345 -28.50 20.00 62.11
C THR A 345 -27.05 20.06 61.63
N ALA A 346 -26.77 19.74 60.37
CA ALA A 346 -25.41 19.77 59.81
C ALA A 346 -24.95 21.19 59.40
N VAL A 347 -25.88 22.07 59.03
CA VAL A 347 -25.58 23.39 58.43
C VAL A 347 -24.82 24.31 59.40
N SER A 348 -25.12 24.26 60.69
CA SER A 348 -24.52 25.17 61.68
C SER A 348 -23.11 24.77 62.11
N LEU A 349 -22.80 23.47 62.18
CA LEU A 349 -21.44 22.99 62.48
C LEU A 349 -20.54 22.98 61.24
N ALA A 350 -21.12 22.70 60.06
CA ALA A 350 -20.39 22.72 58.81
C ALA A 350 -19.91 24.12 58.46
N ALA A 351 -20.70 25.19 58.70
CA ALA A 351 -20.29 26.56 58.36
C ALA A 351 -18.97 27.00 59.03
N LEU A 352 -18.75 26.63 60.29
CA LEU A 352 -17.52 27.02 61.01
C LEU A 352 -16.29 26.23 60.53
N VAL A 353 -16.47 24.93 60.28
CA VAL A 353 -15.41 24.05 59.77
C VAL A 353 -15.11 24.34 58.30
N ILE A 354 -16.12 24.69 57.51
CA ILE A 354 -16.00 25.08 56.10
C ILE A 354 -15.21 26.37 55.97
N VAL A 355 -15.36 27.38 56.83
CA VAL A 355 -14.55 28.62 56.73
C VAL A 355 -13.07 28.36 57.02
N SER A 356 -12.76 27.55 58.04
CA SER A 356 -11.36 27.20 58.37
C SER A 356 -10.73 26.27 57.32
N ILE A 357 -11.52 25.34 56.79
CA ILE A 357 -11.10 24.48 55.68
C ILE A 357 -10.97 25.29 54.39
N LEU A 358 -11.83 26.27 54.10
CA LEU A 358 -11.74 27.14 52.91
C LEU A 358 -10.51 28.04 52.94
N LEU A 359 -10.07 28.52 54.10
CA LEU A 359 -8.83 29.31 54.22
C LEU A 359 -7.58 28.43 54.01
N ALA A 360 -7.59 27.20 54.54
CA ALA A 360 -6.50 26.23 54.33
C ALA A 360 -6.50 25.64 52.91
N ILE A 361 -7.68 25.39 52.34
CA ILE A 361 -7.89 24.94 50.96
C ILE A 361 -7.54 26.07 49.98
N ASN A 362 -7.86 27.35 50.23
CA ASN A 362 -7.44 28.45 49.35
C ASN A 362 -5.92 28.65 49.32
N ALA A 363 -5.24 28.47 50.46
CA ALA A 363 -3.79 28.55 50.51
C ALA A 363 -3.13 27.37 49.77
N ARG A 364 -3.68 26.16 49.93
CA ARG A 364 -3.20 24.95 49.26
C ARG A 364 -3.61 24.86 47.79
N GLN A 365 -4.78 25.40 47.44
CA GLN A 365 -5.25 25.60 46.06
C GLN A 365 -4.53 26.73 45.37
N ALA A 366 -3.99 27.75 46.05
CA ALA A 366 -3.15 28.73 45.37
C ALA A 366 -1.83 28.10 44.90
N GLU A 367 -1.25 27.18 45.68
CA GLU A 367 -0.06 26.41 45.31
C GLU A 367 -0.38 25.29 44.30
N GLU A 368 -1.45 24.51 44.52
CA GLU A 368 -1.92 23.48 43.58
C GLU A 368 -2.49 24.08 42.29
N ASN A 369 -3.17 25.22 42.30
CA ASN A 369 -3.66 25.89 41.08
C ASN A 369 -2.53 26.59 40.33
N ALA A 370 -1.45 27.03 40.99
CA ALA A 370 -0.27 27.50 40.30
C ALA A 370 0.46 26.33 39.61
N GLY A 371 0.61 25.19 40.31
CA GLY A 371 1.16 23.97 39.73
C GLY A 371 0.27 23.31 38.69
N LEU A 372 -1.05 23.34 38.87
CA LEU A 372 -2.06 22.88 37.89
C LEU A 372 -2.20 23.88 36.75
N ALA A 373 -2.00 25.18 36.94
CA ALA A 373 -1.97 26.14 35.82
C ALA A 373 -0.72 25.96 34.98
N ASP A 374 0.43 25.68 35.60
CA ASP A 374 1.68 25.37 34.90
C ASP A 374 1.59 23.99 34.20
N HIS A 375 1.04 22.98 34.89
CA HIS A 375 0.77 21.67 34.31
C HIS A 375 -0.32 21.71 33.23
N ASN A 376 -1.39 22.49 33.40
CA ASN A 376 -2.44 22.67 32.39
C ASN A 376 -1.96 23.55 31.24
N ALA A 377 -1.06 24.51 31.45
CA ALA A 377 -0.41 25.24 30.36
C ALA A 377 0.55 24.34 29.59
N THR A 378 1.24 23.43 30.28
CA THR A 378 2.09 22.41 29.66
C THR A 378 1.26 21.38 28.90
N LEU A 379 0.19 20.85 29.50
CA LEU A 379 -0.78 19.95 28.85
C LEU A 379 -1.54 20.64 27.72
N ALA A 380 -1.86 21.93 27.82
CA ALA A 380 -2.47 22.68 26.73
C ALA A 380 -1.46 22.92 25.60
N ALA A 381 -0.18 23.18 25.90
CA ALA A 381 0.87 23.28 24.90
C ALA A 381 1.23 21.94 24.27
N ASP A 382 1.15 20.84 25.02
CA ASP A 382 1.30 19.46 24.53
C ASP A 382 0.08 19.05 23.69
N ALA A 383 -1.14 19.37 24.14
CA ALA A 383 -2.38 19.10 23.40
C ALA A 383 -2.54 19.99 22.16
N ASP A 384 -2.07 21.24 22.19
CA ASP A 384 -2.00 22.10 21.01
C ASP A 384 -0.96 21.54 20.02
N ARG A 385 0.21 21.05 20.48
CA ARG A 385 1.19 20.33 19.64
C ARG A 385 0.59 19.05 19.03
N GLU A 386 -0.13 18.27 19.82
CA GLU A 386 -0.74 17.00 19.40
C GLU A 386 -1.93 17.23 18.45
N ARG A 387 -2.76 18.25 18.69
CA ARG A 387 -3.83 18.69 17.77
C ARG A 387 -3.26 19.13 16.43
N ASP A 388 -2.21 19.93 16.47
CA ASP A 388 -1.47 20.39 15.31
C ASP A 388 -0.88 19.24 14.49
N ASP A 389 -0.37 18.22 15.17
CA ASP A 389 0.18 16.99 14.58
C ASP A 389 -0.92 16.11 13.95
N VAL A 390 -2.09 16.01 14.60
CA VAL A 390 -3.28 15.30 14.06
C VAL A 390 -3.85 16.00 12.83
N LEU A 391 -3.92 17.34 12.83
CA LEU A 391 -4.37 18.12 11.66
C LEU A 391 -3.46 17.89 10.44
N ARG A 392 -2.17 17.62 10.64
CA ARG A 392 -1.19 17.39 9.56
C ARG A 392 -1.31 16.02 8.93
N LEU A 393 -1.49 14.97 9.74
CA LEU A 393 -1.77 13.62 9.24
C LEU A 393 -3.13 13.56 8.53
N ALA A 394 -4.12 14.31 9.02
CA ALA A 394 -5.39 14.47 8.34
C ALA A 394 -5.23 15.16 6.98
N ALA A 395 -4.49 16.27 6.91
CA ALA A 395 -4.25 16.98 5.65
C ALA A 395 -3.55 16.12 4.58
N ALA A 396 -2.58 15.29 4.98
CA ALA A 396 -1.92 14.35 4.06
C ALA A 396 -2.88 13.29 3.52
N GLN A 397 -3.73 12.72 4.39
CA GLN A 397 -4.75 11.75 3.96
C GLN A 397 -5.82 12.39 3.10
N ASP A 398 -6.33 13.57 3.49
CA ASP A 398 -7.33 14.31 2.72
C ASP A 398 -6.81 14.68 1.33
N LEU A 399 -5.51 14.97 1.20
CA LEU A 399 -4.87 15.20 -0.10
C LEU A 399 -4.83 13.91 -0.93
N GLU A 400 -4.41 12.79 -0.33
CA GLU A 400 -4.38 11.48 -1.00
C GLU A 400 -5.77 11.08 -1.52
N ASP A 401 -6.79 11.27 -0.70
CA ASP A 401 -8.19 11.01 -1.06
C ASP A 401 -8.65 11.91 -2.23
N LEU A 402 -8.30 13.20 -2.21
CA LEU A 402 -8.58 14.13 -3.31
C LEU A 402 -7.88 13.73 -4.61
N VAL A 403 -6.62 13.27 -4.54
CA VAL A 403 -5.83 12.79 -5.67
C VAL A 403 -6.43 11.52 -6.28
N ALA A 404 -7.01 10.63 -5.46
CA ALA A 404 -7.73 9.46 -5.93
C ALA A 404 -9.07 9.86 -6.59
N GLU A 405 -9.86 10.69 -5.92
CA GLU A 405 -11.21 11.08 -6.37
C GLU A 405 -11.19 11.84 -7.69
N GLN A 406 -10.17 12.67 -7.98
CA GLN A 406 -10.14 13.43 -9.23
C GLN A 406 -10.14 12.54 -10.48
N ALA A 407 -9.66 11.29 -10.38
CA ALA A 407 -9.65 10.37 -11.51
C ALA A 407 -11.06 9.97 -11.94
N GLU A 408 -12.00 9.89 -10.99
CA GLU A 408 -13.42 9.57 -11.21
C GLU A 408 -14.19 10.73 -11.83
N LEU A 409 -13.63 11.94 -11.81
CA LEU A 409 -14.26 13.15 -12.35
C LEU A 409 -14.01 13.35 -13.87
N TRP A 410 -13.39 12.38 -14.54
CA TRP A 410 -13.35 12.34 -16.00
C TRP A 410 -14.62 11.66 -16.57
N PRO A 411 -15.10 12.04 -17.77
CA PRO A 411 -14.64 13.13 -18.64
C PRO A 411 -15.14 14.53 -18.17
N PRO A 412 -14.65 15.65 -18.76
CA PRO A 412 -15.07 17.02 -18.41
C PRO A 412 -16.48 17.33 -18.95
N HIS A 413 -17.49 16.69 -18.35
CA HIS A 413 -18.89 16.71 -18.78
C HIS A 413 -19.74 17.70 -17.95
N PRO A 414 -20.75 18.38 -18.53
CA PRO A 414 -21.67 19.27 -17.82
C PRO A 414 -22.36 18.65 -16.59
N GLU A 415 -22.67 17.35 -16.63
CA GLU A 415 -23.30 16.67 -15.48
C GLU A 415 -22.40 16.65 -14.23
N ASN A 416 -21.08 16.74 -14.41
CA ASN A 416 -20.10 16.73 -13.32
C ASN A 416 -19.82 18.12 -12.74
N LEU A 417 -20.49 19.18 -13.22
CA LEU A 417 -20.27 20.55 -12.74
C LEU A 417 -20.40 20.72 -11.22
N GLY A 418 -21.36 20.02 -10.61
CA GLY A 418 -21.51 20.00 -9.15
C GLY A 418 -20.31 19.35 -8.46
N ALA A 419 -19.94 18.14 -8.89
CA ALA A 419 -18.83 17.38 -8.35
C ALA A 419 -17.49 18.11 -8.49
N PHE A 420 -17.22 18.75 -9.63
CA PHE A 420 -16.03 19.58 -9.82
C PHE A 420 -15.96 20.74 -8.81
N ARG A 421 -17.08 21.44 -8.57
CA ARG A 421 -17.13 22.55 -7.61
C ARG A 421 -16.92 22.08 -6.18
N ASP A 422 -17.54 20.97 -5.80
CA ASP A 422 -17.42 20.39 -4.46
C ASP A 422 -16.00 19.89 -4.20
N TRP A 423 -15.39 19.21 -5.18
CA TRP A 423 -14.00 18.78 -5.13
C TRP A 423 -13.05 19.97 -5.00
N LEU A 424 -13.21 21.00 -5.85
CA LEU A 424 -12.39 22.21 -5.79
C LEU A 424 -12.57 22.97 -4.47
N ALA A 425 -13.77 23.00 -3.90
CA ALA A 425 -14.01 23.65 -2.62
C ALA A 425 -13.23 22.96 -1.49
N ARG A 426 -13.23 21.62 -1.44
CA ARG A 426 -12.42 20.85 -0.48
C ARG A 426 -10.92 21.04 -0.72
N ALA A 427 -10.46 20.92 -1.97
CA ALA A 427 -9.06 21.07 -2.33
C ALA A 427 -8.52 22.48 -2.02
N ASN A 428 -9.29 23.53 -2.33
CA ASN A 428 -8.91 24.91 -1.99
C ASN A 428 -8.91 25.15 -0.47
N THR A 429 -9.77 24.48 0.29
CA THR A 429 -9.76 24.57 1.76
C THR A 429 -8.44 24.01 2.30
N LEU A 430 -8.01 22.86 1.77
CA LEU A 430 -6.75 22.22 2.17
C LEU A 430 -5.53 23.07 1.82
N VAL A 431 -5.50 23.65 0.61
CA VAL A 431 -4.41 24.55 0.18
C VAL A 431 -4.44 25.88 0.93
N ALA A 432 -5.59 26.34 1.43
CA ALA A 432 -5.66 27.55 2.25
C ALA A 432 -4.85 27.44 3.56
N ASP A 433 -4.59 26.23 4.05
CA ASP A 433 -3.79 25.96 5.26
C ASP A 433 -2.27 25.92 4.98
N LEU A 434 -1.84 26.05 3.72
CA LEU A 434 -0.42 26.05 3.33
C LEU A 434 0.44 27.05 4.12
N PRO A 435 0.01 28.31 4.37
CA PRO A 435 0.78 29.25 5.18
C PRO A 435 0.99 28.77 6.62
N LEU A 436 0.02 28.06 7.21
CA LEU A 436 0.10 27.48 8.55
C LEU A 436 1.14 26.35 8.58
N HIS A 437 1.11 25.46 7.60
CA HIS A 437 2.12 24.40 7.47
C HIS A 437 3.54 24.97 7.29
N ARG A 438 3.71 26.01 6.45
CA ARG A 438 5.01 26.69 6.26
C ARG A 438 5.53 27.31 7.55
N ALA A 439 4.68 28.05 8.27
CA ALA A 439 5.05 28.68 9.53
C ALA A 439 5.55 27.63 10.54
N LYS A 440 4.88 26.48 10.61
CA LYS A 440 5.32 25.39 11.49
C LYS A 440 6.63 24.75 11.05
N ARG A 441 6.80 24.49 9.76
CA ARG A 441 8.07 23.97 9.22
C ARG A 441 9.22 24.90 9.59
N ASP A 442 9.01 26.21 9.48
CA ASP A 442 10.04 27.21 9.80
C ASP A 442 10.31 27.28 11.32
N GLU A 443 9.29 27.10 12.17
CA GLU A 443 9.47 26.91 13.62
C GLU A 443 10.32 25.67 13.93
N LEU A 444 10.02 24.52 13.32
CA LEU A 444 10.79 23.28 13.49
C LEU A 444 12.22 23.40 12.96
N ARG A 445 12.43 24.12 11.85
CA ARG A 445 13.78 24.43 11.34
C ARG A 445 14.57 25.30 12.30
N ALA A 446 13.93 26.24 12.99
CA ALA A 446 14.59 27.11 13.97
C ALA A 446 15.05 26.35 15.23
N LEU A 447 14.48 25.17 15.51
CA LEU A 447 14.92 24.28 16.59
C LEU A 447 16.19 23.47 16.23
N ALA A 448 16.51 23.33 14.95
CA ALA A 448 17.73 22.66 14.50
C ALA A 448 18.96 23.55 14.75
N ARG A 449 20.03 22.99 15.31
CA ARG A 449 21.31 23.71 15.42
C ARG A 449 22.06 23.58 14.09
N ILE A 450 22.50 24.72 13.55
CA ILE A 450 23.47 24.73 12.44
C ILE A 450 24.80 24.25 13.04
N ARG A 451 25.30 23.08 12.57
CA ARG A 451 26.60 22.57 13.00
C ARG A 451 27.72 23.44 12.42
N THR A 452 28.77 23.70 13.19
CA THR A 452 29.94 24.43 12.70
C THR A 452 30.79 23.53 11.82
N ASP A 453 31.44 24.09 10.80
CA ASP A 453 32.33 23.36 9.88
C ASP A 453 33.49 22.62 10.60
N GLU A 454 33.81 23.01 11.84
CA GLU A 454 34.84 22.37 12.66
C GLU A 454 34.45 20.98 13.15
N ASP A 455 33.17 20.75 13.47
CA ASP A 455 32.69 19.45 13.98
C ASP A 455 32.62 18.39 12.87
N GLU A 456 32.24 18.79 11.65
CA GLU A 456 32.22 17.90 10.48
C GLU A 456 33.63 17.50 10.07
N ARG A 457 34.57 18.45 10.07
CA ARG A 457 36.00 18.15 9.84
C ARG A 457 36.53 17.16 10.86
N ALA A 458 36.26 17.36 12.15
CA ALA A 458 36.72 16.45 13.20
C ALA A 458 36.19 15.00 13.03
N ARG A 459 34.93 14.83 12.61
CA ARG A 459 34.33 13.51 12.37
C ARG A 459 34.86 12.84 11.12
N ARG A 460 34.97 13.60 10.03
CA ARG A 460 35.54 13.11 8.76
C ARG A 460 36.98 12.66 8.97
N ASP A 461 37.78 13.44 9.70
CA ASP A 461 39.16 13.11 10.03
C ASP A 461 39.24 11.87 10.94
N ALA A 462 38.32 11.71 11.91
CA ALA A 462 38.25 10.52 12.76
C ALA A 462 37.83 9.25 11.99
N ARG A 463 36.87 9.36 11.07
CA ARG A 463 36.44 8.26 10.19
C ARG A 463 37.54 7.87 9.21
N GLN A 464 38.21 8.86 8.62
CA GLN A 464 39.37 8.65 7.75
C GLN A 464 40.47 7.89 8.51
N ALA A 465 40.83 8.33 9.72
CA ALA A 465 41.86 7.66 10.53
C ALA A 465 41.50 6.21 10.87
N ALA A 466 40.22 5.91 11.14
CA ALA A 466 39.75 4.55 11.40
C ALA A 466 39.86 3.65 10.16
N LEU A 467 39.45 4.14 8.99
CA LEU A 467 39.55 3.41 7.72
C LEU A 467 41.00 3.19 7.28
N GLU A 468 41.86 4.19 7.47
CA GLU A 468 43.31 4.06 7.19
C GLU A 468 43.95 2.99 8.07
N SER A 469 43.54 2.89 9.34
CA SER A 469 43.99 1.84 10.25
C SER A 469 43.49 0.45 9.83
N GLU A 470 42.23 0.33 9.37
CA GLU A 470 41.68 -0.94 8.86
C GLU A 470 42.40 -1.40 7.59
N LEU A 471 42.60 -0.48 6.65
CA LEU A 471 43.28 -0.72 5.39
C LEU A 471 44.70 -1.25 5.61
N ALA A 472 45.44 -0.64 6.54
CA ALA A 472 46.81 -1.05 6.85
C ALA A 472 46.88 -2.51 7.36
N VAL A 473 45.96 -2.90 8.25
CA VAL A 473 45.92 -4.25 8.84
C VAL A 473 45.54 -5.30 7.81
N ARG A 474 44.49 -5.05 7.02
CA ARG A 474 44.04 -5.98 5.99
C ARG A 474 45.09 -6.17 4.89
N ARG A 475 45.75 -5.09 4.47
CA ARG A 475 46.84 -5.15 3.48
C ARG A 475 48.02 -5.97 3.99
N GLN A 476 48.44 -5.76 5.24
CA GLN A 476 49.51 -6.55 5.85
C GLN A 476 49.14 -8.04 5.93
N ALA A 477 47.93 -8.36 6.38
CA ALA A 477 47.47 -9.75 6.49
C ALA A 477 47.37 -10.44 5.13
N LEU A 478 46.95 -9.72 4.08
CA LEU A 478 46.93 -10.24 2.71
C LEU A 478 48.35 -10.53 2.19
N ALA A 479 49.31 -9.64 2.43
CA ALA A 479 50.70 -9.82 2.03
C ALA A 479 51.36 -11.02 2.74
N VAL A 480 51.08 -11.21 4.04
CA VAL A 480 51.54 -12.38 4.79
C VAL A 480 50.97 -13.67 4.19
N ARG A 481 49.68 -13.73 3.86
CA ARG A 481 49.06 -14.93 3.24
C ARG A 481 49.60 -15.27 1.86
N ARG A 482 50.22 -14.31 1.17
CA ARG A 482 50.86 -14.50 -0.14
C ARG A 482 52.35 -14.85 -0.06
N ASP A 483 52.89 -14.98 1.16
CA ASP A 483 54.34 -15.06 1.42
C ASP A 483 55.10 -13.84 0.85
N GLU A 484 54.43 -12.70 0.69
CA GLU A 484 55.02 -11.44 0.18
C GLU A 484 55.58 -10.55 1.31
N ALA A 485 55.21 -10.83 2.56
CA ALA A 485 55.67 -10.12 3.74
C ALA A 485 55.95 -11.08 4.91
N GLU A 486 56.94 -10.75 5.74
CA GLU A 486 57.20 -11.47 6.98
C GLU A 486 56.12 -11.20 8.04
N LEU A 487 55.96 -12.14 8.96
CA LEU A 487 55.03 -12.00 10.08
C LEU A 487 55.42 -10.79 10.94
N PRO A 488 54.44 -9.91 11.28
CA PRO A 488 54.73 -8.74 12.09
C PRO A 488 55.17 -9.16 13.51
N VAL A 489 56.41 -8.85 13.86
CA VAL A 489 56.98 -9.12 15.18
C VAL A 489 56.78 -7.90 16.08
N HIS A 490 56.11 -8.10 17.22
CA HIS A 490 55.95 -7.06 18.23
C HIS A 490 56.91 -7.30 19.41
N VAL A 491 57.72 -6.30 19.76
CA VAL A 491 58.60 -6.38 20.93
C VAL A 491 57.81 -6.04 22.18
N LEU A 492 57.72 -7.00 23.10
CA LEU A 492 56.97 -6.86 24.34
C LEU A 492 57.72 -6.00 25.37
N ASP A 493 57.16 -4.85 25.73
CA ASP A 493 57.58 -4.12 26.93
C ASP A 493 56.92 -4.71 28.18
N ARG A 494 57.68 -5.51 28.93
CA ARG A 494 57.19 -6.18 30.15
C ARG A 494 56.85 -5.21 31.28
N SER A 495 57.33 -3.96 31.24
CA SER A 495 57.06 -2.98 32.29
C SER A 495 55.64 -2.38 32.23
N ALA A 496 54.95 -2.53 31.10
CA ALA A 496 53.61 -2.02 30.86
C ALA A 496 52.50 -3.08 31.02
N LEU A 497 52.83 -4.26 31.56
CA LEU A 497 51.92 -5.39 31.74
C LEU A 497 51.64 -5.63 33.24
N PRO A 498 50.51 -6.27 33.59
CA PRO A 498 50.19 -6.61 34.98
C PRO A 498 51.28 -7.50 35.62
N ASP A 499 51.44 -7.45 36.94
CA ASP A 499 52.41 -8.32 37.64
C ASP A 499 51.95 -9.78 37.72
N ASP A 500 50.63 -10.04 37.67
CA ASP A 500 50.06 -11.39 37.72
C ASP A 500 49.89 -11.98 36.30
N PRO A 501 50.60 -13.07 35.96
CA PRO A 501 50.46 -13.76 34.68
C PRO A 501 49.03 -14.20 34.34
N LEU A 502 48.12 -14.35 35.31
CA LEU A 502 46.70 -14.68 35.10
C LEU A 502 45.88 -13.54 34.48
N GLU A 503 46.32 -12.29 34.60
CA GLU A 503 45.65 -11.12 34.02
C GLU A 503 46.12 -10.83 32.58
N TRP A 504 47.22 -11.45 32.13
CA TRP A 504 47.82 -11.20 30.83
C TRP A 504 46.93 -11.67 29.68
N ASN A 505 46.19 -12.77 29.84
CA ASN A 505 45.26 -13.22 28.80
C ASN A 505 44.10 -12.24 28.61
N ALA A 506 43.63 -11.57 29.67
CA ALA A 506 42.56 -10.58 29.56
C ALA A 506 43.02 -9.36 28.74
N VAL A 507 44.27 -8.91 28.96
CA VAL A 507 44.90 -7.86 28.16
C VAL A 507 45.10 -8.33 26.71
N ALA A 508 45.69 -9.50 26.49
CA ALA A 508 45.93 -10.05 25.16
C ALA A 508 44.63 -10.24 24.36
N TRP A 509 43.59 -10.80 24.98
CA TRP A 509 42.29 -11.03 24.35
C TRP A 509 41.60 -9.73 23.95
N SER A 510 41.71 -8.67 24.75
CA SER A 510 41.13 -7.36 24.44
C SER A 510 41.71 -6.73 23.16
N LEU A 511 42.95 -7.09 22.78
CA LEU A 511 43.63 -6.60 21.59
C LEU A 511 43.32 -7.43 20.33
N VAL A 512 42.81 -8.65 20.50
CA VAL A 512 42.58 -9.64 19.42
C VAL A 512 41.09 -9.87 19.13
N THR A 513 40.21 -9.60 20.11
CA THR A 513 38.78 -9.89 20.02
C THR A 513 38.08 -9.20 18.84
N PRO A 514 37.03 -9.83 18.25
CA PRO A 514 36.23 -9.23 17.18
C PRO A 514 35.51 -7.92 17.55
N ARG A 515 35.34 -7.61 18.85
CA ARG A 515 34.64 -6.40 19.34
C ARG A 515 35.55 -5.19 19.60
N ARG A 516 36.81 -5.23 19.17
CA ARG A 516 37.78 -4.16 19.43
C ARG A 516 37.46 -2.87 18.65
N THR A 517 37.79 -1.73 19.25
CA THR A 517 37.58 -0.40 18.68
C THR A 517 38.78 0.11 17.87
N VAL A 518 39.95 -0.53 18.02
CA VAL A 518 41.20 -0.17 17.34
C VAL A 518 41.80 -1.42 16.70
N LEU A 519 42.03 -1.37 15.39
CA LEU A 519 42.64 -2.46 14.62
C LEU A 519 44.17 -2.29 14.60
N GLY A 520 44.93 -3.37 14.45
CA GLY A 520 46.39 -3.35 14.30
C GLY A 520 47.17 -3.66 15.58
N GLN A 521 46.48 -3.93 16.70
CA GLN A 521 47.08 -4.34 17.96
C GLN A 521 47.21 -5.87 18.10
N GLU A 522 46.79 -6.63 17.10
CA GLU A 522 46.77 -8.09 17.10
C GLU A 522 48.18 -8.69 17.24
N PRO A 523 49.24 -8.18 16.57
CA PRO A 523 50.61 -8.65 16.80
C PRO A 523 51.06 -8.49 18.26
N ARG A 524 50.64 -7.40 18.92
CA ARG A 524 50.93 -7.15 20.33
C ARG A 524 50.17 -8.12 21.24
N GLY A 525 48.90 -8.38 20.94
CA GLY A 525 48.09 -9.37 21.66
C GLY A 525 48.67 -10.77 21.57
N VAL A 526 49.12 -11.18 20.38
CA VAL A 526 49.82 -12.46 20.15
C VAL A 526 51.11 -12.53 20.97
N ALA A 527 51.96 -11.49 20.91
CA ALA A 527 53.22 -11.45 21.65
C ALA A 527 53.02 -11.50 23.18
N ILE A 528 51.97 -10.88 23.71
CA ILE A 528 51.63 -10.96 25.15
C ILE A 528 51.24 -12.39 25.52
N ALA A 529 50.38 -13.03 24.73
CA ALA A 529 49.93 -14.39 25.01
C ALA A 529 51.06 -15.42 24.90
N GLU A 530 51.92 -15.30 23.88
CA GLU A 530 53.10 -16.17 23.68
C GLU A 530 54.12 -16.08 24.82
N ALA A 531 54.26 -14.91 25.44
CA ALA A 531 55.23 -14.70 26.51
C ALA A 531 54.94 -15.50 27.79
N VAL A 532 53.70 -15.98 27.99
CA VAL A 532 53.26 -16.67 29.21
C VAL A 532 52.63 -18.05 28.96
N VAL A 533 52.38 -18.42 27.70
CA VAL A 533 51.68 -19.67 27.36
C VAL A 533 52.46 -20.92 27.78
N ASP A 534 53.78 -20.91 27.68
CA ASP A 534 54.63 -22.06 28.02
C ASP A 534 54.70 -22.32 29.53
N ASP A 535 54.51 -21.29 30.35
CA ASP A 535 54.51 -21.38 31.82
C ASP A 535 53.11 -21.68 32.41
N SER A 536 52.08 -21.79 31.55
CA SER A 536 50.69 -21.99 31.93
C SER A 536 50.23 -23.46 31.81
N THR A 537 49.19 -23.88 32.53
CA THR A 537 48.64 -25.25 32.42
C THR A 537 47.10 -25.28 32.46
N GLY A 538 46.51 -26.39 32.00
CA GLY A 538 45.06 -26.64 32.06
C GLY A 538 44.22 -25.62 31.28
N ALA A 539 43.07 -25.24 31.85
CA ALA A 539 42.12 -24.31 31.22
C ALA A 539 42.73 -22.95 30.86
N TYR A 540 43.69 -22.47 31.67
CA TYR A 540 44.34 -21.18 31.43
C TYR A 540 45.25 -21.20 30.20
N ARG A 541 45.99 -22.30 30.02
CA ARG A 541 46.79 -22.53 28.80
C ARG A 541 45.93 -22.61 27.54
N ALA A 542 44.78 -23.27 27.64
CA ALA A 542 43.84 -23.36 26.52
C ALA A 542 43.32 -21.98 26.09
N ALA A 543 42.99 -21.10 27.04
CA ALA A 543 42.53 -19.74 26.76
C ALA A 543 43.60 -18.85 26.12
N LEU A 544 44.87 -18.97 26.54
CA LEU A 544 45.99 -18.26 25.92
C LEU A 544 46.24 -18.72 24.48
N LEU A 545 46.20 -20.03 24.22
CA LEU A 545 46.36 -20.58 22.88
C LEU A 545 45.21 -20.21 21.95
N GLU A 546 44.00 -20.09 22.48
CA GLU A 546 42.86 -19.57 21.74
C GLU A 546 43.07 -18.10 21.35
N THR A 547 43.55 -17.25 22.26
CA THR A 547 43.94 -15.86 21.95
C THR A 547 45.01 -15.81 20.86
N ILE A 548 46.02 -16.68 20.92
CA ILE A 548 47.07 -16.78 19.89
C ILE A 548 46.46 -17.19 18.55
N ALA A 549 45.56 -18.17 18.53
CA ALA A 549 44.94 -18.68 17.31
C ALA A 549 44.13 -17.59 16.57
N TRP A 550 43.28 -16.86 17.29
CA TRP A 550 42.50 -15.76 16.70
C TRP A 550 43.39 -14.57 16.27
N GLY A 551 44.45 -14.28 17.03
CA GLY A 551 45.37 -13.18 16.72
C GLY A 551 46.21 -13.48 15.48
N ARG A 552 46.74 -14.70 15.38
CA ARG A 552 47.48 -15.19 14.21
C ARG A 552 46.61 -15.21 12.96
N LEU A 553 45.35 -15.64 13.06
CA LEU A 553 44.40 -15.59 11.94
C LEU A 553 44.15 -14.15 11.45
N ALA A 554 44.06 -13.19 12.38
CA ALA A 554 43.83 -11.79 12.05
C ALA A 554 45.01 -11.14 11.30
N ILE A 555 46.26 -11.55 11.60
CA ILE A 555 47.48 -11.02 10.96
C ILE A 555 47.92 -11.81 9.72
N GLY A 556 47.16 -12.85 9.33
CA GLY A 556 47.42 -13.65 8.14
C GLY A 556 48.30 -14.90 8.35
N ASP A 557 48.69 -15.22 9.58
CA ASP A 557 49.41 -16.46 9.93
C ASP A 557 48.45 -17.65 10.00
N ASP A 558 47.95 -18.09 8.85
CA ASP A 558 46.94 -19.15 8.78
C ASP A 558 47.47 -20.50 9.33
N VAL A 559 48.77 -20.78 9.14
CA VAL A 559 49.42 -22.00 9.64
C VAL A 559 49.51 -21.96 11.17
N GLY A 560 50.07 -20.89 11.72
CA GLY A 560 50.19 -20.73 13.17
C GLY A 560 48.85 -20.59 13.88
N ALA A 561 47.85 -19.98 13.23
CA ALA A 561 46.48 -19.93 13.74
C ALA A 561 45.89 -21.34 13.89
N ARG A 562 46.07 -22.19 12.87
CA ARG A 562 45.60 -23.57 12.89
C ARG A 562 46.31 -24.38 13.98
N GLU A 563 47.63 -24.30 14.07
CA GLU A 563 48.42 -25.00 15.08
C GLU A 563 48.02 -24.59 16.50
N ALA A 564 47.88 -23.29 16.76
CA ALA A 564 47.46 -22.77 18.06
C ALA A 564 46.04 -23.21 18.42
N SER A 565 45.11 -23.23 17.46
CA SER A 565 43.71 -23.67 17.70
C SER A 565 43.61 -25.14 18.09
N LEU A 566 44.39 -26.01 17.44
CA LEU A 566 44.46 -27.44 17.77
C LEU A 566 45.10 -27.65 19.14
N ALA A 567 46.18 -26.92 19.42
CA ALA A 567 46.85 -26.96 20.72
C ALA A 567 45.94 -26.46 21.86
N ALA A 568 45.09 -25.47 21.61
CA ALA A 568 44.11 -24.96 22.58
C ALA A 568 43.09 -26.05 22.95
N ARG A 569 42.50 -26.72 21.95
CA ARG A 569 41.57 -27.83 22.14
C ARG A 569 42.20 -28.99 22.92
N ASP A 570 43.44 -29.34 22.59
CA ASP A 570 44.13 -30.49 23.19
C ASP A 570 44.56 -30.21 24.65
N ALA A 571 44.84 -28.94 24.98
CA ALA A 571 45.15 -28.51 26.35
C ALA A 571 43.91 -28.33 27.24
N ALA A 572 42.71 -28.33 26.67
CA ALA A 572 41.48 -27.99 27.38
C ALA A 572 40.91 -29.15 28.24
N PRO A 573 40.34 -28.85 29.43
CA PRO A 573 39.55 -29.81 30.20
C PRO A 573 38.34 -30.33 29.41
N ASP A 574 37.88 -31.55 29.74
CA ASP A 574 36.81 -32.23 28.99
C ASP A 574 35.51 -31.41 28.83
N ILE A 575 35.20 -30.55 29.81
CA ILE A 575 34.00 -29.68 29.80
C ILE A 575 34.10 -28.57 28.73
N GLN A 576 35.31 -28.07 28.44
CA GLN A 576 35.56 -26.98 27.48
C GLN A 576 35.95 -27.48 26.08
N ARG A 577 36.37 -28.75 25.96
CA ARG A 577 36.86 -29.33 24.70
C ARG A 577 35.82 -29.25 23.57
N GLY A 578 34.53 -29.44 23.89
CA GLY A 578 33.45 -29.38 22.88
C GLY A 578 33.20 -28.00 22.30
N GLU A 579 33.47 -26.93 23.05
CA GLU A 579 33.37 -25.54 22.58
C GLU A 579 34.57 -25.19 21.69
N LEU A 580 35.78 -25.51 22.15
CA LEU A 580 37.00 -25.28 21.38
C LEU A 580 37.07 -26.09 20.09
N THR A 581 36.46 -27.28 20.03
CA THR A 581 36.31 -28.02 18.76
C THR A 581 35.55 -27.19 17.72
N LYS A 582 34.48 -26.49 18.10
CA LYS A 582 33.75 -25.59 17.19
C LYS A 582 34.60 -24.39 16.78
N HIS A 583 35.44 -23.88 17.67
CA HIS A 583 36.36 -22.79 17.35
C HIS A 583 37.44 -23.21 16.36
N VAL A 584 37.96 -24.44 16.46
CA VAL A 584 38.86 -25.01 15.43
C VAL A 584 38.15 -25.06 14.08
N GLU A 585 36.90 -25.56 14.02
CA GLU A 585 36.12 -25.60 12.77
C GLU A 585 35.91 -24.20 12.17
N LEU A 586 35.64 -23.19 13.02
CA LEU A 586 35.51 -21.79 12.59
C LEU A 586 36.82 -21.21 12.05
N ILE A 587 37.95 -21.49 12.70
CA ILE A 587 39.27 -21.05 12.24
C ILE A 587 39.63 -21.73 10.93
N GLU A 588 39.43 -23.06 10.80
CA GLU A 588 39.71 -23.79 9.56
C GLU A 588 38.80 -23.34 8.42
N SER A 589 37.51 -23.09 8.68
CA SER A 589 36.60 -22.51 7.70
C SER A 589 37.00 -21.09 7.30
N GLY A 590 37.43 -20.28 8.27
CA GLY A 590 37.96 -18.94 8.05
C GLY A 590 39.19 -18.95 7.14
N ILE A 591 40.15 -19.82 7.42
CA ILE A 591 41.35 -20.04 6.58
C ILE A 591 40.91 -20.49 5.18
N ALA A 592 40.08 -21.53 5.06
CA ALA A 592 39.63 -22.04 3.76
C ALA A 592 38.94 -20.96 2.90
N SER A 593 38.16 -20.07 3.53
CA SER A 593 37.51 -18.96 2.84
C SER A 593 38.52 -17.90 2.37
N ARG A 594 39.44 -17.48 3.23
CA ARG A 594 40.34 -16.32 3.02
C ARG A 594 41.59 -16.65 2.21
N SER A 595 42.09 -17.88 2.26
CA SER A 595 43.29 -18.32 1.54
C SER A 595 42.96 -18.96 0.18
N SER A 596 41.68 -19.09 -0.17
CA SER A 596 41.26 -19.53 -1.51
C SER A 596 41.54 -18.45 -2.57
N ALA A 597 41.69 -18.84 -3.85
CA ALA A 597 41.87 -17.87 -4.94
C ALA A 597 40.73 -16.85 -5.03
N ALA A 598 39.49 -17.30 -4.76
CA ALA A 598 38.32 -16.42 -4.70
C ALA A 598 38.35 -15.50 -3.46
N GLY A 599 38.81 -16.00 -2.31
CA GLY A 599 38.96 -15.22 -1.08
C GLY A 599 40.03 -14.13 -1.19
N LEU A 600 41.18 -14.44 -1.78
CA LEU A 600 42.24 -13.46 -2.03
C LEU A 600 41.78 -12.35 -2.99
N ALA A 601 41.05 -12.72 -4.05
CA ALA A 601 40.47 -11.75 -4.99
C ALA A 601 39.37 -10.89 -4.33
N ALA A 602 38.55 -11.48 -3.47
CA ALA A 602 37.53 -10.74 -2.71
C ALA A 602 38.16 -9.73 -1.73
N GLU A 603 39.27 -10.08 -1.08
CA GLU A 603 39.98 -9.17 -0.17
C GLU A 603 40.64 -8.01 -0.95
N GLU A 604 41.16 -8.23 -2.16
CA GLU A 604 41.65 -7.15 -3.02
C GLU A 604 40.55 -6.16 -3.43
N VAL A 605 39.36 -6.66 -3.76
CA VAL A 605 38.19 -5.81 -4.03
C VAL A 605 37.79 -5.01 -2.79
N ALA A 606 37.84 -5.63 -1.60
CA ALA A 606 37.55 -4.95 -0.35
C ALA A 606 38.59 -3.85 0.00
N LEU A 607 39.88 -4.11 -0.26
CA LEU A 607 40.94 -3.11 -0.09
C LEU A 607 40.76 -1.93 -1.04
N ALA A 608 40.46 -2.18 -2.32
CA ALA A 608 40.20 -1.13 -3.30
C ALA A 608 38.96 -0.28 -2.94
N ALA A 609 37.92 -0.91 -2.38
CA ALA A 609 36.74 -0.19 -1.89
C ALA A 609 37.07 0.71 -0.69
N LEU A 610 37.87 0.22 0.27
CA LEU A 610 38.34 1.02 1.41
C LEU A 610 39.20 2.21 0.97
N GLU A 611 40.09 2.01 -0.01
CA GLU A 611 40.90 3.09 -0.60
C GLU A 611 40.04 4.17 -1.26
N ALA A 612 39.01 3.76 -2.02
CA ALA A 612 38.07 4.69 -2.64
C ALA A 612 37.28 5.51 -1.60
N GLU A 613 36.82 4.89 -0.51
CA GLU A 613 36.11 5.59 0.58
C GLU A 613 37.02 6.60 1.29
N ILE A 614 38.30 6.25 1.51
CA ILE A 614 39.29 7.17 2.10
C ILE A 614 39.55 8.38 1.18
N ASP A 615 39.67 8.16 -0.13
CA ASP A 615 39.91 9.25 -1.09
C ASP A 615 38.67 10.16 -1.29
N GLU A 616 37.47 9.60 -1.22
CA GLU A 616 36.23 10.38 -1.19
C GLU A 616 36.14 11.25 0.07
N LEU A 617 36.46 10.69 1.24
CA LEU A 617 36.54 11.46 2.49
C LEU A 617 37.57 12.58 2.39
N ARG A 618 38.72 12.38 1.73
CA ARG A 618 39.75 13.42 1.54
C ARG A 618 39.29 14.56 0.65
N THR A 619 38.48 14.28 -0.38
CA THR A 619 38.08 15.23 -1.42
C THR A 619 36.68 15.83 -1.22
N GLY A 620 35.89 15.29 -0.28
CA GLY A 620 34.55 15.76 0.05
C GLY A 620 34.50 17.21 0.52
N THR A 621 33.48 17.94 0.06
CA THR A 621 33.19 19.33 0.47
C THR A 621 32.21 19.33 1.65
N ASP A 622 32.41 20.25 2.61
CA ASP A 622 31.56 20.38 3.79
C ASP A 622 30.09 20.67 3.37
N ARG A 623 29.17 19.75 3.67
CA ARG A 623 27.73 19.94 3.46
C ARG A 623 27.10 20.45 4.76
N VAL A 624 26.38 21.56 4.67
CA VAL A 624 25.60 22.08 5.79
C VAL A 624 24.50 21.07 6.13
N THR A 625 24.66 20.40 7.27
CA THR A 625 23.73 19.37 7.73
C THR A 625 23.02 19.91 8.98
N LEU A 626 21.69 19.96 8.96
CA LEU A 626 20.88 20.34 10.11
C LEU A 626 20.90 19.19 11.13
N GLU A 627 21.50 19.41 12.31
CA GLU A 627 21.51 18.41 13.38
C GLU A 627 20.43 18.76 14.42
N PHE A 628 19.50 17.83 14.60
CA PHE A 628 18.53 17.86 15.69
C PHE A 628 19.18 17.27 16.94
N PRO A 629 19.00 17.86 18.14
CA PRO A 629 19.39 17.21 19.39
C PRO A 629 18.83 15.78 19.46
N ALA A 630 19.51 14.84 20.12
CA ALA A 630 19.04 13.46 20.25
C ALA A 630 17.63 13.36 20.87
N GLU A 631 17.24 14.36 21.66
CA GLU A 631 15.92 14.52 22.27
C GLU A 631 14.84 15.06 21.30
N SER A 632 15.18 15.27 20.03
CA SER A 632 14.34 15.93 19.01
C SER A 632 14.18 15.13 17.72
N GLU A 633 14.40 13.80 17.75
CA GLU A 633 14.14 12.93 16.58
C GLU A 633 12.71 13.06 16.04
N GLN A 634 11.74 13.25 16.94
CA GLN A 634 10.34 13.49 16.55
C GLN A 634 10.16 14.81 15.78
N ALA A 635 10.89 15.87 16.13
CA ALA A 635 10.86 17.14 15.41
C ALA A 635 11.48 17.03 14.01
N ARG A 636 12.55 16.21 13.87
CA ARG A 636 13.14 15.88 12.57
C ARG A 636 12.17 15.10 11.68
N TRP A 637 11.49 14.10 12.24
CA TRP A 637 10.47 13.34 11.53
C TRP A 637 9.34 14.27 11.05
N TRP A 638 8.79 15.11 11.94
CA TRP A 638 7.77 16.09 11.59
C TRP A 638 8.23 17.12 10.56
N LEU A 639 9.48 17.57 10.62
CA LEU A 639 10.03 18.47 9.62
C LEU A 639 9.98 17.85 8.22
N ASN A 640 10.36 16.58 8.10
CA ASN A 640 10.32 15.86 6.84
C ASN A 640 8.87 15.72 6.34
N GLN A 641 7.97 15.22 7.20
CA GLN A 641 6.55 15.06 6.85
C GLN A 641 5.90 16.38 6.41
N LEU A 642 6.19 17.50 7.10
CA LEU A 642 5.70 18.82 6.70
C LEU A 642 6.33 19.32 5.40
N THR A 643 7.60 19.00 5.16
CA THR A 643 8.26 19.39 3.91
C THR A 643 7.63 18.65 2.73
N ASP A 644 7.38 17.36 2.89
CA ASP A 644 6.71 16.52 1.89
C ASP A 644 5.27 17.01 1.66
N LEU A 645 4.46 17.14 2.72
CA LEU A 645 3.08 17.63 2.64
C LEU A 645 2.98 19.02 1.98
N ILE A 646 3.86 19.96 2.32
CA ILE A 646 3.87 21.28 1.68
C ILE A 646 4.19 21.13 0.19
N GLY A 647 5.17 20.29 -0.17
CA GLY A 647 5.51 20.01 -1.57
C GLY A 647 4.32 19.43 -2.34
N ASP A 648 3.62 18.48 -1.73
CA ASP A 648 2.47 17.82 -2.34
C ASP A 648 1.27 18.78 -2.48
N LEU A 649 0.98 19.60 -1.48
CA LEU A 649 -0.07 20.62 -1.55
C LEU A 649 0.24 21.70 -2.59
N GLU A 650 1.50 22.14 -2.68
CA GLU A 650 1.94 23.08 -3.72
C GLU A 650 1.84 22.46 -5.13
N ALA A 651 2.17 21.16 -5.26
CA ALA A 651 2.00 20.44 -6.52
C ALA A 651 0.50 20.31 -6.88
N ALA A 652 -0.35 19.93 -5.92
CA ALA A 652 -1.79 19.85 -6.12
C ALA A 652 -2.41 21.20 -6.50
N GLU A 653 -1.98 22.31 -5.88
CA GLU A 653 -2.39 23.65 -6.26
C GLU A 653 -2.06 23.94 -7.73
N ARG A 654 -0.83 23.64 -8.17
CA ARG A 654 -0.36 23.88 -9.54
C ARG A 654 -0.95 22.94 -10.59
N GLU A 655 -1.17 21.67 -10.25
CA GLU A 655 -1.46 20.62 -11.23
C GLU A 655 -2.91 20.14 -11.22
N LEU A 656 -3.55 20.12 -10.05
CA LEU A 656 -4.92 19.58 -9.89
C LEU A 656 -5.98 20.68 -9.72
N ILE A 657 -5.64 21.79 -9.08
CA ILE A 657 -6.58 22.88 -8.78
C ILE A 657 -6.49 23.98 -9.85
N ALA A 658 -5.27 24.38 -10.22
CA ALA A 658 -5.02 25.54 -11.06
C ALA A 658 -5.86 25.51 -12.34
N PRO A 659 -6.55 26.59 -12.69
CA PRO A 659 -7.76 26.45 -13.49
C PRO A 659 -7.50 26.25 -15.00
N ASP A 660 -6.26 26.38 -15.49
CA ASP A 660 -5.85 26.09 -16.89
C ASP A 660 -4.69 25.09 -16.96
N ALA A 661 -4.34 24.47 -15.82
CA ALA A 661 -3.18 23.60 -15.75
C ALA A 661 -3.41 22.25 -16.44
N THR A 662 -2.31 21.67 -16.92
CA THR A 662 -2.25 20.33 -17.49
C THR A 662 -0.92 19.72 -17.07
N SER A 663 -0.94 18.50 -16.54
CA SER A 663 0.26 17.79 -16.08
C SER A 663 0.32 16.37 -16.62
N ALA A 664 1.54 15.88 -16.84
CA ALA A 664 1.80 14.53 -17.33
C ALA A 664 1.12 13.44 -16.49
N ALA A 665 1.07 13.64 -15.17
CA ALA A 665 0.51 12.66 -14.23
C ALA A 665 -1.03 12.57 -14.33
N TYR A 666 -1.72 13.69 -14.47
CA TYR A 666 -3.18 13.75 -14.27
C TYR A 666 -3.96 14.26 -15.48
N GLY A 667 -3.28 14.69 -16.54
CA GLY A 667 -3.89 15.41 -17.67
C GLY A 667 -4.37 16.78 -17.22
N TRP A 668 -5.60 17.16 -17.57
CA TRP A 668 -6.17 18.44 -17.16
C TRP A 668 -6.43 18.50 -15.66
N SER A 669 -6.12 19.64 -15.05
CA SER A 669 -6.56 19.94 -13.70
C SER A 669 -8.09 19.93 -13.59
N VAL A 670 -8.63 19.69 -12.38
CA VAL A 670 -10.06 19.76 -12.11
C VAL A 670 -10.61 21.16 -12.40
N GLY A 671 -9.81 22.21 -12.16
CA GLY A 671 -10.18 23.58 -12.51
C GLY A 671 -10.34 23.80 -14.02
N LYS A 672 -9.49 23.20 -14.85
CA LYS A 672 -9.60 23.24 -16.32
C LYS A 672 -10.82 22.44 -16.81
N ARG A 673 -11.06 21.26 -16.23
CA ARG A 673 -12.24 20.44 -16.52
C ARG A 673 -13.54 21.16 -16.18
N LEU A 674 -13.62 21.82 -15.02
CA LEU A 674 -14.77 22.65 -14.64
C LEU A 674 -15.04 23.76 -15.67
N ARG A 675 -14.00 24.50 -16.06
CA ARG A 675 -14.14 25.60 -17.04
C ARG A 675 -14.59 25.09 -18.40
N PHE A 676 -14.01 23.98 -18.87
CA PHE A 676 -14.40 23.36 -20.13
C PHE A 676 -15.85 22.84 -20.08
N ALA A 677 -16.23 22.10 -19.04
CA ALA A 677 -17.59 21.60 -18.86
C ALA A 677 -18.62 22.75 -18.82
N ALA A 678 -18.29 23.87 -18.16
CA ALA A 678 -19.15 25.05 -18.10
C ALA A 678 -19.27 25.74 -19.48
N ARG A 679 -18.19 25.79 -20.26
CA ARG A 679 -18.22 26.25 -21.66
C ARG A 679 -19.15 25.37 -22.51
N LEU A 680 -19.08 24.05 -22.33
CA LEU A 680 -19.94 23.12 -23.05
C LEU A 680 -21.42 23.29 -22.68
N GLU A 681 -21.74 23.41 -21.39
CA GLU A 681 -23.10 23.67 -20.90
C GLU A 681 -23.66 24.96 -21.51
N ALA A 682 -22.90 26.05 -21.44
CA ALA A 682 -23.33 27.34 -21.99
C ALA A 682 -23.46 27.34 -23.52
N GLY A 683 -22.55 26.66 -24.23
CA GLY A 683 -22.58 26.60 -25.68
C GLY A 683 -23.71 25.76 -26.25
N HIS A 684 -24.09 24.67 -25.57
CA HIS A 684 -25.20 23.79 -25.98
C HIS A 684 -26.56 24.18 -25.38
N ALA A 685 -26.60 25.16 -24.47
CA ALA A 685 -27.85 25.73 -24.01
C ALA A 685 -28.62 26.37 -25.18
N PRO A 686 -29.97 26.42 -25.13
CA PRO A 686 -30.77 27.00 -26.21
C PRO A 686 -30.32 28.43 -26.58
N GLY A 687 -29.91 28.61 -27.84
CA GLY A 687 -29.39 29.89 -28.36
C GLY A 687 -27.90 30.13 -28.09
N GLY A 688 -27.19 29.18 -27.49
CA GLY A 688 -25.74 29.15 -27.39
C GLY A 688 -25.06 28.98 -28.75
N ASP A 689 -23.76 29.28 -28.82
CA ASP A 689 -22.99 29.24 -30.08
C ASP A 689 -22.93 27.83 -30.70
N LEU A 690 -22.73 26.79 -29.88
CA LEU A 690 -22.70 25.40 -30.34
C LEU A 690 -24.09 24.89 -30.71
N ASP A 691 -25.13 25.22 -29.93
CA ASP A 691 -26.53 24.91 -30.27
C ASP A 691 -26.91 25.51 -31.63
N VAL A 692 -26.59 26.79 -31.87
CA VAL A 692 -26.84 27.48 -33.14
C VAL A 692 -26.08 26.83 -34.29
N ALA A 693 -24.81 26.47 -34.09
CA ALA A 693 -23.99 25.81 -35.10
C ALA A 693 -24.59 24.44 -35.50
N TRP A 694 -25.00 23.63 -34.53
CA TRP A 694 -25.64 22.35 -34.76
C TRP A 694 -27.00 22.48 -35.41
N GLN A 695 -27.88 23.38 -34.95
CA GLN A 695 -29.18 23.62 -35.57
C GLN A 695 -29.06 24.01 -37.04
N ARG A 696 -28.01 24.75 -37.42
CA ARG A 696 -27.73 25.10 -38.82
C ARG A 696 -27.20 23.91 -39.63
N ALA A 697 -26.40 23.04 -39.02
CA ALA A 697 -25.76 21.90 -39.70
C ALA A 697 -26.71 20.71 -39.90
N LEU A 698 -27.53 20.38 -38.89
CA LEU A 698 -28.36 19.17 -38.85
C LEU A 698 -29.23 18.95 -40.10
N PRO A 699 -29.93 19.95 -40.68
CA PRO A 699 -30.72 19.73 -41.89
C PRO A 699 -29.89 19.25 -43.08
N ALA A 700 -28.68 19.80 -43.24
CA ALA A 700 -27.79 19.44 -44.33
C ALA A 700 -27.09 18.09 -44.08
N ILE A 701 -26.77 17.77 -42.82
CA ILE A 701 -26.31 16.43 -42.42
C ILE A 701 -27.37 15.38 -42.73
N ARG A 702 -28.62 15.58 -42.29
CA ARG A 702 -29.72 14.64 -42.57
C ARG A 702 -29.96 14.40 -44.06
N SER A 703 -29.68 15.41 -44.89
CA SER A 703 -29.74 15.26 -46.35
C SER A 703 -28.56 14.48 -46.92
N ALA A 704 -27.37 14.62 -46.33
CA ALA A 704 -26.15 13.93 -46.76
C ALA A 704 -26.10 12.47 -46.28
N TYR A 705 -26.72 12.17 -45.14
CA TYR A 705 -26.79 10.85 -44.52
C TYR A 705 -28.24 10.39 -44.34
N PRO A 706 -28.92 9.93 -45.42
CA PRO A 706 -30.30 9.48 -45.33
C PRO A 706 -30.45 8.28 -44.38
N GLY A 707 -31.33 8.40 -43.38
CA GLY A 707 -31.59 7.33 -42.41
C GLY A 707 -30.77 7.44 -41.12
N LEU A 708 -29.76 8.31 -41.06
CA LEU A 708 -29.01 8.57 -39.83
C LEU A 708 -29.74 9.61 -38.96
N GLU A 709 -30.18 9.20 -37.78
CA GLU A 709 -30.71 10.10 -36.76
C GLU A 709 -29.56 10.65 -35.90
N LEU A 710 -28.92 11.73 -36.36
CA LEU A 710 -27.89 12.43 -35.61
C LEU A 710 -28.47 13.58 -34.78
N GLU A 711 -28.11 13.62 -33.50
CA GLU A 711 -28.30 14.76 -32.60
C GLU A 711 -26.99 15.52 -32.39
N ALA A 712 -27.07 16.72 -31.81
CA ALA A 712 -25.90 17.51 -31.48
C ALA A 712 -24.96 16.71 -30.56
N GLN A 713 -23.72 16.51 -31.00
CA GLN A 713 -22.72 15.74 -30.27
C GLN A 713 -21.91 16.67 -29.37
N LEU A 714 -21.86 16.36 -28.07
CA LEU A 714 -21.23 17.24 -27.10
C LEU A 714 -19.73 17.38 -27.40
N GLY A 715 -19.25 18.63 -27.38
CA GLY A 715 -17.84 18.99 -27.58
C GLY A 715 -17.38 19.00 -29.04
N LEU A 716 -18.26 18.72 -29.99
CA LEU A 716 -17.97 18.79 -31.42
C LEU A 716 -18.54 20.07 -32.05
N VAL A 717 -17.78 20.68 -32.97
CA VAL A 717 -18.22 21.82 -33.78
C VAL A 717 -18.35 21.40 -35.25
N PRO A 718 -19.54 21.48 -35.87
CA PRO A 718 -19.68 21.20 -37.30
C PRO A 718 -18.89 22.19 -38.16
N LEU A 719 -17.99 21.69 -39.01
CA LEU A 719 -17.18 22.49 -39.95
C LEU A 719 -17.81 22.53 -41.36
N GLY A 720 -18.67 21.56 -41.67
CA GLY A 720 -19.30 21.38 -42.97
C GLY A 720 -18.75 20.16 -43.72
N PRO A 721 -19.27 19.87 -44.93
CA PRO A 721 -18.73 18.79 -45.74
C PRO A 721 -17.33 19.12 -46.25
N ASP A 722 -16.47 18.12 -46.29
CA ASP A 722 -15.22 18.12 -47.03
C ASP A 722 -15.50 18.29 -48.54
N PRO A 723 -14.80 19.19 -49.26
CA PRO A 723 -15.11 19.48 -50.65
C PRO A 723 -14.87 18.31 -51.60
N ASP A 724 -13.97 17.38 -51.26
CA ASP A 724 -13.55 16.30 -52.15
C ASP A 724 -14.36 15.02 -51.89
N SER A 725 -14.47 14.59 -50.64
CA SER A 725 -15.23 13.38 -50.25
C SER A 725 -16.73 13.63 -50.06
N GLY A 726 -17.13 14.87 -49.76
CA GLY A 726 -18.50 15.22 -49.40
C GLY A 726 -18.94 14.77 -48.01
N LEU A 727 -18.08 14.07 -47.25
CA LEU A 727 -18.35 13.65 -45.88
C LEU A 727 -18.24 14.84 -44.91
N TRP A 728 -19.04 14.83 -43.86
CA TRP A 728 -19.10 15.91 -42.89
C TRP A 728 -17.95 15.88 -41.90
N GLU A 729 -17.38 17.06 -41.64
CA GLU A 729 -16.23 17.27 -40.76
C GLU A 729 -16.64 18.04 -39.48
N PHE A 730 -16.00 17.70 -38.37
CA PHE A 730 -16.26 18.26 -37.05
C PHE A 730 -14.96 18.51 -36.28
N ALA A 731 -14.80 19.66 -35.64
CA ALA A 731 -13.66 19.91 -34.74
C ALA A 731 -13.97 19.42 -33.31
N HIS A 732 -13.01 18.74 -32.67
CA HIS A 732 -13.09 18.32 -31.27
C HIS A 732 -12.49 19.37 -30.33
N LEU A 733 -13.36 20.12 -29.64
CA LEU A 733 -12.97 21.32 -28.87
C LEU A 733 -11.97 21.09 -27.75
N ALA A 734 -11.87 19.87 -27.22
CA ALA A 734 -10.94 19.61 -26.12
C ALA A 734 -9.48 19.54 -26.61
N THR A 735 -9.25 19.36 -27.91
CA THR A 735 -7.91 19.12 -28.47
C THR A 735 -7.26 20.36 -29.09
N GLY A 736 -8.03 21.44 -29.28
CA GLY A 736 -7.53 22.69 -29.86
C GLY A 736 -8.66 23.58 -30.40
N GLU A 737 -8.28 24.53 -31.24
CA GLU A 737 -9.22 25.44 -31.90
C GLU A 737 -9.72 24.88 -33.24
N PRO A 738 -11.01 25.06 -33.59
CA PRO A 738 -11.53 24.64 -34.88
C PRO A 738 -10.75 25.26 -36.06
N PRO A 739 -10.21 24.45 -37.00
CA PRO A 739 -9.47 24.98 -38.13
C PRO A 739 -10.39 25.69 -39.12
N GLU A 740 -9.86 26.73 -39.77
CA GLU A 740 -10.57 27.48 -40.81
C GLU A 740 -10.38 26.85 -42.19
N ARG A 741 -11.36 27.04 -43.09
CA ARG A 741 -11.23 26.67 -44.50
C ARG A 741 -10.49 27.76 -45.27
N GLY A 742 -9.47 27.35 -46.04
CA GLY A 742 -8.75 28.22 -46.96
C GLY A 742 -9.52 28.51 -48.25
N ALA A 743 -8.89 29.24 -49.17
CA ALA A 743 -9.52 29.62 -50.44
C ALA A 743 -9.89 28.43 -51.34
N SER A 744 -9.23 27.28 -51.18
CA SER A 744 -9.55 26.02 -51.89
C SER A 744 -10.73 25.25 -51.27
N GLY A 745 -11.21 25.65 -50.09
CA GLY A 745 -12.19 24.89 -49.31
C GLY A 745 -11.56 23.84 -48.38
N SER A 746 -10.28 23.51 -48.53
CA SER A 746 -9.53 22.62 -47.63
C SER A 746 -9.27 23.29 -46.28
N LEU A 747 -9.12 22.50 -45.21
CA LEU A 747 -8.80 23.00 -43.88
C LEU A 747 -7.34 23.49 -43.83
N VAL A 748 -7.11 24.62 -43.16
CA VAL A 748 -5.78 25.17 -42.91
C VAL A 748 -5.34 24.78 -41.51
N LEU A 749 -4.39 23.85 -41.42
CA LEU A 749 -3.88 23.35 -40.14
C LEU A 749 -2.79 24.25 -39.56
N THR A 750 -2.84 24.40 -38.24
CA THR A 750 -1.85 25.07 -37.39
C THR A 750 -1.55 24.19 -36.18
N GLU A 751 -0.46 24.46 -35.46
CA GLU A 751 -0.12 23.71 -34.24
C GLU A 751 -1.25 23.74 -33.18
N GLU A 752 -2.12 24.76 -33.22
CA GLU A 752 -3.28 24.93 -32.34
C GLU A 752 -4.57 24.27 -32.85
N SER A 753 -4.56 23.71 -34.05
CA SER A 753 -5.77 23.10 -34.63
C SER A 753 -6.24 21.90 -33.83
N ALA A 754 -7.55 21.85 -33.57
CA ALA A 754 -8.23 20.71 -33.00
C ALA A 754 -8.11 19.47 -33.90
N VAL A 755 -8.27 18.29 -33.29
CA VAL A 755 -8.60 17.06 -34.00
C VAL A 755 -9.86 17.29 -34.83
N VAL A 756 -9.79 16.94 -36.11
CA VAL A 756 -10.91 17.02 -37.05
C VAL A 756 -11.44 15.63 -37.27
N LEU A 757 -12.69 15.38 -36.90
CA LEU A 757 -13.39 14.13 -37.08
C LEU A 757 -14.22 14.16 -38.36
N VAL A 758 -14.20 13.09 -39.13
CA VAL A 758 -15.05 12.83 -40.30
C VAL A 758 -16.15 11.86 -39.89
N LEU A 759 -17.40 12.16 -40.24
CA LEU A 759 -18.55 11.28 -40.02
C LEU A 759 -18.64 10.24 -41.14
N VAL A 760 -18.30 9.00 -40.81
CA VAL A 760 -18.42 7.84 -41.70
C VAL A 760 -19.84 7.26 -41.56
N PRO A 761 -20.56 7.05 -42.67
CA PRO A 761 -21.92 6.51 -42.63
C PRO A 761 -21.96 5.06 -42.12
N ASP A 762 -23.12 4.65 -41.63
CA ASP A 762 -23.39 3.24 -41.38
C ASP A 762 -23.40 2.46 -42.70
N GLY A 763 -22.95 1.20 -42.64
CA GLY A 763 -22.91 0.40 -43.85
C GLY A 763 -22.19 -0.93 -43.67
N GLU A 764 -22.16 -1.69 -44.77
CA GLU A 764 -21.40 -2.92 -44.86
C GLU A 764 -20.12 -2.68 -45.64
N CYS A 765 -19.01 -3.21 -45.14
CA CYS A 765 -17.74 -3.25 -45.85
C CYS A 765 -17.18 -4.68 -45.86
N TRP A 766 -16.21 -4.89 -46.75
CA TRP A 766 -15.50 -6.15 -46.86
C TRP A 766 -14.15 -6.03 -46.16
N MET A 767 -13.93 -6.92 -45.20
CA MET A 767 -12.74 -6.97 -44.37
C MET A 767 -11.87 -8.16 -44.80
N GLY A 768 -10.56 -7.97 -44.85
CA GLY A 768 -9.56 -9.00 -45.10
C GLY A 768 -9.05 -9.01 -46.52
N ALA A 769 -8.11 -9.91 -46.79
CA ALA A 769 -7.52 -10.10 -48.11
C ALA A 769 -7.30 -11.57 -48.42
N GLN A 770 -7.12 -11.88 -49.70
CA GLN A 770 -6.87 -13.25 -50.16
C GLN A 770 -5.87 -13.28 -51.32
N PRO A 771 -4.92 -14.25 -51.33
CA PRO A 771 -3.89 -14.35 -52.37
C PRO A 771 -4.21 -15.35 -53.49
N LEU A 772 -5.42 -15.94 -53.51
CA LEU A 772 -5.72 -17.13 -54.31
C LEU A 772 -6.33 -16.83 -55.68
N ASP A 773 -7.30 -15.91 -55.74
CA ASP A 773 -8.07 -15.60 -56.95
C ASP A 773 -7.92 -14.11 -57.32
N PRO A 774 -7.11 -13.77 -58.34
CA PRO A 774 -6.94 -12.40 -58.83
C PRO A 774 -8.22 -11.69 -59.27
N ALA A 775 -9.30 -12.43 -59.57
CA ALA A 775 -10.58 -11.88 -59.98
C ALA A 775 -11.56 -11.68 -58.80
N ALA A 776 -11.26 -12.24 -57.62
CA ALA A 776 -12.09 -12.09 -56.43
C ALA A 776 -11.76 -10.80 -55.67
N ARG A 777 -12.70 -10.40 -54.80
CA ARG A 777 -12.60 -9.18 -54.00
C ARG A 777 -11.40 -9.23 -53.05
N ASN A 778 -10.84 -8.07 -52.75
CA ASN A 778 -9.71 -7.90 -51.85
C ASN A 778 -8.54 -8.84 -52.20
N TYR A 779 -8.27 -8.99 -53.50
CA TYR A 779 -7.13 -9.77 -53.96
C TYR A 779 -5.83 -9.06 -53.61
N ASP A 780 -4.95 -9.79 -52.93
CA ASP A 780 -3.64 -9.33 -52.55
C ASP A 780 -2.68 -10.53 -52.54
N PRO A 781 -1.72 -10.59 -53.48
CA PRO A 781 -0.78 -11.71 -53.56
C PRO A 781 0.17 -11.78 -52.35
N GLU A 782 0.28 -10.70 -51.56
CA GLU A 782 1.13 -10.61 -50.37
C GLU A 782 0.36 -10.83 -49.06
N ALA A 783 -0.95 -11.16 -49.12
CA ALA A 783 -1.76 -11.41 -47.93
C ALA A 783 -1.31 -12.66 -47.14
N TYR A 784 -1.18 -12.50 -45.83
CA TYR A 784 -0.91 -13.57 -44.87
C TYR A 784 -2.18 -14.38 -44.54
N GLU A 785 -1.97 -15.55 -43.90
CA GLU A 785 -3.06 -16.47 -43.55
C GLU A 785 -4.06 -15.86 -42.54
N ASP A 786 -3.59 -14.98 -41.66
CA ASP A 786 -4.40 -14.31 -40.62
C ASP A 786 -5.11 -13.04 -41.11
N GLU A 787 -5.00 -12.72 -42.41
CA GLU A 787 -5.81 -11.71 -43.12
C GLU A 787 -7.01 -12.33 -43.86
N PHE A 788 -7.12 -13.68 -43.81
CA PHE A 788 -8.12 -14.48 -44.50
C PHE A 788 -9.12 -15.11 -43.49
N PRO A 789 -10.39 -15.33 -43.85
CA PRO A 789 -11.06 -15.06 -45.12
C PRO A 789 -11.54 -13.62 -45.28
N VAL A 790 -11.69 -13.21 -46.54
CA VAL A 790 -12.45 -12.02 -46.92
C VAL A 790 -13.92 -12.23 -46.53
N HIS A 791 -14.46 -11.37 -45.69
CA HIS A 791 -15.83 -11.48 -45.17
C HIS A 791 -16.50 -10.11 -45.02
N ARG A 792 -17.83 -10.11 -44.86
CA ARG A 792 -18.62 -8.88 -44.68
C ARG A 792 -18.75 -8.53 -43.20
N VAL A 793 -18.55 -7.26 -42.90
CA VAL A 793 -18.81 -6.65 -41.60
C VAL A 793 -19.72 -5.45 -41.77
N SER A 794 -20.60 -5.23 -40.79
CA SER A 794 -21.51 -4.09 -40.72
C SER A 794 -21.07 -3.17 -39.59
N LEU A 795 -20.87 -1.90 -39.90
CA LEU A 795 -20.49 -0.85 -38.96
C LEU A 795 -21.62 0.16 -38.86
N SER A 796 -21.95 0.57 -37.63
CA SER A 796 -22.82 1.72 -37.40
C SER A 796 -22.07 3.00 -37.78
N ALA A 797 -22.78 4.09 -38.05
CA ALA A 797 -22.15 5.37 -38.34
C ALA A 797 -21.27 5.82 -37.15
N TRP A 798 -20.11 6.38 -37.46
CA TRP A 798 -19.07 6.65 -36.47
C TRP A 798 -18.17 7.81 -36.93
N PHE A 799 -17.37 8.33 -36.01
CA PHE A 799 -16.42 9.40 -36.28
C PHE A 799 -14.99 8.87 -36.28
N VAL A 800 -14.18 9.33 -37.23
CA VAL A 800 -12.75 9.04 -37.31
C VAL A 800 -11.97 10.31 -37.55
N SER A 801 -10.81 10.46 -36.92
CA SER A 801 -9.95 11.61 -37.18
C SER A 801 -9.47 11.62 -38.63
N LYS A 802 -9.61 12.77 -39.29
CA LYS A 802 -9.18 13.06 -40.67
C LYS A 802 -7.67 12.88 -40.82
N TYR A 803 -6.94 13.26 -39.78
CA TYR A 803 -5.48 13.22 -39.68
C TYR A 803 -5.06 12.35 -38.51
N GLU A 804 -3.80 11.92 -38.48
CA GLU A 804 -3.18 11.38 -37.26
C GLU A 804 -3.22 12.45 -36.14
N MET A 805 -3.29 12.02 -34.89
CA MET A 805 -3.23 12.95 -33.75
C MET A 805 -1.85 13.60 -33.70
N THR A 806 -1.81 14.93 -33.60
CA THR A 806 -0.54 15.66 -33.62
C THR A 806 0.10 15.75 -32.24
N GLN A 807 1.41 15.99 -32.23
CA GLN A 807 2.17 16.25 -30.98
C GLN A 807 1.60 17.43 -30.19
N GLY A 808 1.14 18.49 -30.86
CA GLY A 808 0.50 19.65 -30.22
C GLY A 808 -0.84 19.30 -29.56
N GLN A 809 -1.66 18.49 -30.23
CA GLN A 809 -2.94 18.02 -29.69
C GLN A 809 -2.72 17.12 -28.46
N TRP A 810 -1.72 16.23 -28.52
CA TRP A 810 -1.33 15.39 -27.38
C TRP A 810 -0.82 16.25 -26.21
N LEU A 811 0.15 17.13 -26.44
CA LEU A 811 0.74 17.98 -25.42
C LEU A 811 -0.31 18.83 -24.67
N ARG A 812 -1.29 19.40 -25.38
CA ARG A 812 -2.37 20.20 -24.74
C ARG A 812 -3.30 19.38 -23.85
N THR A 813 -3.40 18.07 -24.10
CA THR A 813 -4.34 17.18 -23.41
C THR A 813 -3.67 16.41 -22.28
N THR A 814 -2.40 16.05 -22.44
CA THR A 814 -1.64 15.24 -21.47
C THR A 814 -0.59 16.02 -20.70
N GLY A 815 -0.10 17.16 -21.20
CA GLY A 815 0.89 18.01 -20.53
C GLY A 815 2.34 17.61 -20.75
N ASP A 816 2.59 16.57 -21.55
CA ASP A 816 3.92 16.14 -21.97
C ASP A 816 3.91 15.71 -23.45
N ASN A 817 5.05 15.83 -24.12
CA ASN A 817 5.20 15.35 -25.49
C ASN A 817 6.13 14.12 -25.49
N PRO A 818 5.59 12.90 -25.67
CA PRO A 818 6.39 11.67 -25.64
C PRO A 818 7.28 11.54 -26.87
N SER A 819 6.95 12.25 -27.95
CA SER A 819 7.67 12.16 -29.20
C SER A 819 9.03 12.84 -29.09
N HIS A 820 10.08 12.09 -29.41
CA HIS A 820 11.45 12.60 -29.40
C HIS A 820 12.27 11.91 -30.46
N ASN A 821 12.95 12.72 -31.28
CA ASN A 821 13.76 12.21 -32.37
C ASN A 821 15.04 11.56 -31.81
N LYS A 822 15.09 10.23 -31.80
CA LYS A 822 16.29 9.46 -31.40
C LYS A 822 17.34 9.42 -32.51
N TRP A 823 17.00 9.85 -33.73
CA TRP A 823 17.91 9.85 -34.87
C TRP A 823 18.60 11.21 -35.02
N PRO A 824 19.93 11.25 -35.20
CA PRO A 824 20.65 12.47 -35.54
C PRO A 824 20.36 12.87 -37.01
N SER A 825 19.10 13.20 -37.31
CA SER A 825 18.67 13.74 -38.59
C SER A 825 18.89 15.25 -38.62
N ARG A 826 19.04 15.83 -39.82
CA ARG A 826 19.13 17.28 -40.00
C ARG A 826 17.77 17.99 -39.91
N LEU A 827 16.69 17.26 -39.67
CA LEU A 827 15.32 17.75 -39.74
C LEU A 827 14.77 18.21 -38.39
N VAL A 828 13.91 19.23 -38.48
CA VAL A 828 13.19 19.82 -37.36
C VAL A 828 11.74 19.37 -37.44
N THR A 829 11.27 18.64 -36.43
CA THR A 829 9.85 18.34 -36.24
C THR A 829 9.11 19.55 -35.68
N THR A 830 7.81 19.63 -35.96
CA THR A 830 6.89 20.66 -35.47
C THR A 830 5.78 20.01 -34.64
N LEU A 831 4.98 20.80 -33.92
CA LEU A 831 3.83 20.26 -33.19
C LEU A 831 2.69 19.77 -34.10
N LEU A 832 2.78 20.01 -35.42
CA LEU A 832 1.89 19.46 -36.44
C LEU A 832 2.27 18.05 -36.91
N ASN A 833 3.45 17.56 -36.56
CA ASN A 833 3.81 16.18 -36.81
C ASN A 833 2.94 15.24 -35.97
N PRO A 834 2.70 13.99 -36.42
CA PRO A 834 1.98 13.01 -35.62
C PRO A 834 2.71 12.73 -34.31
N VAL A 835 1.94 12.46 -33.26
CA VAL A 835 2.48 11.95 -32.00
C VAL A 835 2.86 10.48 -32.17
N GLU A 836 4.09 10.17 -31.79
CA GLU A 836 4.67 8.83 -31.70
C GLU A 836 5.22 8.57 -30.29
N GLN A 837 5.67 7.35 -30.01
CA GLN A 837 6.14 6.91 -28.69
C GLN A 837 5.04 6.90 -27.64
N VAL A 838 3.81 6.62 -28.08
CA VAL A 838 2.69 6.41 -27.18
C VAL A 838 2.39 4.92 -27.06
N SER A 839 2.39 4.40 -25.83
CA SER A 839 1.92 3.04 -25.58
C SER A 839 0.40 2.95 -25.74
N TRP A 840 -0.11 1.75 -26.06
CA TRP A 840 -1.54 1.53 -26.19
C TRP A 840 -2.33 1.94 -24.94
N ASN A 841 -1.83 1.59 -23.74
CA ASN A 841 -2.48 1.94 -22.47
C ASN A 841 -2.54 3.47 -22.26
N ALA A 842 -1.48 4.19 -22.61
CA ALA A 842 -1.47 5.65 -22.53
C ALA A 842 -2.45 6.29 -23.54
N ALA A 843 -2.53 5.73 -24.75
CA ALA A 843 -3.45 6.17 -25.79
C ALA A 843 -4.92 6.02 -25.35
N VAL A 844 -5.33 4.81 -24.93
CA VAL A 844 -6.71 4.53 -24.48
C VAL A 844 -7.07 5.38 -23.26
N GLN A 845 -6.18 5.48 -22.27
CA GLN A 845 -6.44 6.31 -21.09
C GLN A 845 -6.63 7.78 -21.46
N SER A 846 -5.76 8.33 -22.32
CA SER A 846 -5.80 9.75 -22.67
C SER A 846 -6.96 10.10 -23.59
N LEU A 847 -7.27 9.25 -24.57
CA LEU A 847 -8.45 9.43 -25.44
C LEU A 847 -9.75 9.28 -24.65
N GLY A 848 -9.86 8.30 -23.74
CA GLY A 848 -11.05 8.11 -22.91
C GLY A 848 -11.37 9.31 -22.03
N ARG A 849 -10.35 10.01 -21.52
CA ARG A 849 -10.51 11.29 -20.80
C ARG A 849 -11.16 12.39 -21.66
N LEU A 850 -11.03 12.31 -22.97
CA LEU A 850 -11.55 13.27 -23.95
C LEU A 850 -12.87 12.83 -24.62
N GLY A 851 -13.43 11.68 -24.21
CA GLY A 851 -14.59 11.08 -24.87
C GLY A 851 -14.28 10.62 -26.30
N LEU A 852 -13.05 10.15 -26.52
CA LEU A 852 -12.55 9.57 -27.77
C LEU A 852 -12.07 8.14 -27.48
N ASP A 853 -11.96 7.35 -28.53
CA ASP A 853 -11.45 5.97 -28.50
C ASP A 853 -10.40 5.75 -29.60
N LEU A 854 -9.73 4.60 -29.56
CA LEU A 854 -9.02 4.07 -30.72
C LEU A 854 -10.03 3.38 -31.65
N PRO A 855 -9.82 3.40 -32.99
CA PRO A 855 -10.65 2.65 -33.91
C PRO A 855 -10.51 1.14 -33.66
N THR A 856 -11.58 0.39 -33.91
CA THR A 856 -11.49 -1.07 -34.03
C THR A 856 -10.74 -1.45 -35.32
N GLU A 857 -10.19 -2.66 -35.42
CA GLU A 857 -9.56 -3.14 -36.66
C GLU A 857 -10.49 -3.03 -37.87
N ALA A 858 -11.79 -3.28 -37.67
CA ALA A 858 -12.80 -3.19 -38.73
C ALA A 858 -13.07 -1.75 -39.16
N GLN A 859 -13.19 -0.84 -38.19
CA GLN A 859 -13.32 0.61 -38.43
C GLN A 859 -12.09 1.15 -39.16
N TRP A 860 -10.89 0.77 -38.72
CA TRP A 860 -9.64 1.17 -39.33
C TRP A 860 -9.51 0.67 -40.77
N GLU A 861 -9.77 -0.62 -41.03
CA GLU A 861 -9.67 -1.18 -42.39
C GLU A 861 -10.72 -0.56 -43.34
N GLN A 862 -11.95 -0.29 -42.86
CA GLN A 862 -12.95 0.45 -43.63
C GLN A 862 -12.45 1.84 -44.01
N ALA A 863 -11.89 2.55 -43.03
CA ALA A 863 -11.34 3.89 -43.23
C ALA A 863 -10.16 3.90 -44.20
N ALA A 864 -9.29 2.89 -44.15
CA ALA A 864 -8.15 2.72 -45.06
C ALA A 864 -8.61 2.45 -46.49
N ARG A 865 -9.49 1.46 -46.67
CA ARG A 865 -10.00 1.07 -47.99
C ARG A 865 -10.83 2.17 -48.64
N ALA A 866 -11.62 2.90 -47.86
CA ALA A 866 -12.52 3.97 -48.35
C ALA A 866 -13.33 3.55 -49.60
N GLY A 867 -13.77 2.29 -49.65
CA GLY A 867 -14.55 1.71 -50.75
C GLY A 867 -13.75 0.97 -51.83
N THR A 868 -12.42 0.90 -51.76
CA THR A 868 -11.59 0.12 -52.68
C THR A 868 -11.43 -1.34 -52.24
N ASP A 869 -11.11 -2.20 -53.21
CA ASP A 869 -10.83 -3.63 -53.00
C ASP A 869 -9.35 -3.95 -53.22
N THR A 870 -8.51 -2.92 -53.23
CA THR A 870 -7.07 -2.99 -53.47
C THR A 870 -6.30 -3.04 -52.15
N PRO A 871 -5.03 -3.49 -52.14
CA PRO A 871 -4.18 -3.47 -50.95
C PRO A 871 -4.01 -2.06 -50.35
N TRP A 872 -3.95 -1.00 -51.17
CA TRP A 872 -3.90 0.40 -50.74
C TRP A 872 -5.05 1.21 -51.33
N SER A 873 -5.46 2.30 -50.69
CA SER A 873 -6.50 3.21 -51.20
C SER A 873 -6.17 3.84 -52.56
N PHE A 874 -4.88 3.91 -52.90
CA PHE A 874 -4.38 4.57 -54.11
C PHE A 874 -4.14 3.63 -55.28
N GLY A 875 -4.16 2.31 -55.07
CA GLY A 875 -3.80 1.37 -56.12
C GLY A 875 -3.55 -0.05 -55.64
N ALA A 876 -3.28 -0.92 -56.60
CA ALA A 876 -2.99 -2.34 -56.40
C ALA A 876 -1.50 -2.68 -56.51
N THR A 877 -0.68 -1.80 -57.07
CA THR A 877 0.76 -2.04 -57.21
C THR A 877 1.58 -1.04 -56.41
N ARG A 878 2.81 -1.42 -56.07
CA ARG A 878 3.71 -0.56 -55.29
C ARG A 878 4.04 0.71 -56.07
N GLU A 879 4.26 0.61 -57.38
CA GLU A 879 4.61 1.76 -58.25
C GLU A 879 3.57 2.90 -58.19
N GLU A 880 2.31 2.57 -57.93
CA GLU A 880 1.22 3.56 -57.81
C GLU A 880 1.33 4.41 -56.53
N LEU A 881 2.12 4.00 -55.54
CA LEU A 881 2.26 4.68 -54.24
C LEU A 881 3.31 5.80 -54.25
N GLN A 882 4.06 5.97 -55.35
CA GLN A 882 5.15 6.94 -55.46
C GLN A 882 4.72 8.37 -55.07
N GLY A 883 5.33 8.92 -54.01
CA GLY A 883 5.02 10.27 -53.52
C GLY A 883 3.62 10.44 -52.92
N LEU A 884 2.89 9.35 -52.65
CA LEU A 884 1.54 9.39 -52.09
C LEU A 884 1.47 8.98 -50.62
N ILE A 885 2.47 8.27 -50.11
CA ILE A 885 2.54 7.77 -48.73
C ILE A 885 3.97 7.91 -48.22
N ASN A 886 4.13 8.01 -46.91
CA ASN A 886 5.46 8.10 -46.26
C ASN A 886 5.85 6.75 -45.66
N ILE A 887 6.84 6.10 -46.24
CA ILE A 887 7.32 4.76 -45.85
C ILE A 887 8.85 4.68 -45.99
N ALA A 888 9.47 3.54 -45.64
CA ALA A 888 10.91 3.39 -45.80
C ALA A 888 11.33 3.52 -47.27
N ASP A 889 12.05 4.59 -47.58
CA ASP A 889 12.35 4.98 -48.94
C ASP A 889 13.83 5.37 -49.14
N LYS A 890 14.15 5.80 -50.37
CA LYS A 890 15.47 6.28 -50.73
C LYS A 890 15.79 7.65 -50.09
N THR A 891 14.81 8.52 -49.89
CA THR A 891 15.01 9.85 -49.28
C THR A 891 15.59 9.70 -47.88
N ALA A 892 15.03 8.82 -47.06
CA ALA A 892 15.55 8.49 -45.74
C ALA A 892 16.95 7.85 -45.80
N SER A 893 17.18 6.95 -46.76
CA SER A 893 18.51 6.34 -46.97
C SER A 893 19.59 7.37 -47.27
N ASP A 894 19.29 8.37 -48.09
CA ASP A 894 20.24 9.42 -48.49
C ASP A 894 20.61 10.34 -47.31
N ASP A 895 19.74 10.48 -46.30
CA ASP A 895 20.06 11.17 -45.03
C ASP A 895 20.70 10.26 -43.98
N GLY A 896 20.92 8.98 -44.30
CA GLY A 896 21.68 8.03 -43.49
C GLY A 896 20.85 7.01 -42.70
N ALA A 897 19.56 6.85 -43.02
CA ALA A 897 18.77 5.74 -42.48
C ALA A 897 19.30 4.38 -42.99
N VAL A 898 19.31 3.38 -42.13
CA VAL A 898 19.79 2.01 -42.43
C VAL A 898 18.68 0.97 -42.27
N TRP A 899 17.44 1.36 -42.53
CA TRP A 899 16.28 0.49 -42.32
C TRP A 899 16.26 -0.66 -43.33
N PRO A 900 16.03 -1.92 -42.88
CA PRO A 900 16.03 -3.07 -43.77
C PRO A 900 15.02 -2.99 -44.92
N ALA A 901 13.89 -2.31 -44.69
CA ALA A 901 12.80 -2.19 -45.65
C ALA A 901 13.17 -1.40 -46.92
N ILE A 902 14.14 -0.48 -46.85
CA ILE A 902 14.59 0.35 -47.99
C ILE A 902 15.08 -0.54 -49.15
N VAL A 903 15.74 -1.66 -48.84
CA VAL A 903 16.30 -2.58 -49.85
C VAL A 903 15.19 -3.27 -50.66
N LEU A 904 13.97 -3.37 -50.13
CA LEU A 904 12.84 -4.00 -50.80
C LEU A 904 12.25 -3.11 -51.91
N TRP A 905 12.57 -1.81 -51.91
CA TRP A 905 12.10 -0.88 -52.92
C TRP A 905 13.02 0.36 -53.05
N PRO A 906 14.22 0.20 -53.62
CA PRO A 906 15.30 1.20 -53.56
C PRO A 906 15.07 2.47 -54.40
N ASP A 907 14.05 2.47 -55.25
CA ASP A 907 13.72 3.57 -56.16
C ASP A 907 12.51 4.40 -55.67
N HIS A 908 11.91 4.05 -54.52
CA HIS A 908 10.82 4.83 -53.94
C HIS A 908 11.34 6.15 -53.34
N GLU A 909 10.61 7.23 -53.57
CA GLU A 909 10.90 8.57 -53.07
C GLU A 909 9.58 9.24 -52.68
N ASP A 910 9.42 9.53 -51.39
CA ASP A 910 8.24 10.23 -50.85
C ASP A 910 8.56 11.64 -50.34
N GLY A 911 9.84 11.99 -50.21
CA GLY A 911 10.31 13.28 -49.73
C GLY A 911 10.38 13.40 -48.20
N GLY A 912 9.96 12.37 -47.46
CA GLY A 912 10.10 12.23 -46.03
C GLY A 912 11.42 11.55 -45.64
N ILE A 913 12.03 11.98 -44.53
CA ILE A 913 13.16 11.25 -43.90
C ILE A 913 12.68 10.52 -42.65
N ILE A 914 11.65 11.05 -42.00
CA ILE A 914 10.91 10.47 -40.86
C ILE A 914 9.43 10.80 -41.10
N HIS A 915 8.61 10.84 -40.06
CA HIS A 915 7.24 11.36 -40.17
C HIS A 915 7.20 12.85 -40.56
N MET A 916 6.26 13.22 -41.42
CA MET A 916 5.96 14.56 -41.90
C MET A 916 4.79 15.19 -41.10
N PRO A 917 4.61 16.53 -41.14
CA PRO A 917 3.39 17.17 -40.65
C PRO A 917 2.15 16.54 -41.27
N VAL A 918 1.08 16.37 -40.49
CA VAL A 918 -0.14 15.71 -40.97
C VAL A 918 -0.80 16.50 -42.11
N GLY A 919 -1.48 15.79 -43.01
CA GLY A 919 -2.09 16.39 -44.21
C GLY A 919 -1.10 16.76 -45.31
N HIS A 920 0.13 16.26 -45.24
CA HIS A 920 1.15 16.46 -46.27
C HIS A 920 0.83 15.68 -47.55
N TYR A 921 0.29 14.47 -47.39
CA TYR A 921 -0.02 13.57 -48.49
C TYR A 921 -1.51 13.64 -48.88
N PRO A 922 -1.87 13.23 -50.11
CA PRO A 922 -3.25 13.26 -50.56
C PRO A 922 -4.19 12.42 -49.68
N ALA A 923 -5.45 12.86 -49.58
CA ALA A 923 -6.49 12.10 -48.90
C ALA A 923 -7.00 10.92 -49.75
N ASN A 924 -7.53 9.89 -49.09
CA ASN A 924 -8.30 8.83 -49.75
C ASN A 924 -9.75 9.28 -50.06
N ALA A 925 -10.59 8.38 -50.58
CA ALA A 925 -11.96 8.71 -50.98
C ALA A 925 -12.89 9.13 -49.83
N PHE A 926 -12.52 8.86 -48.57
CA PHE A 926 -13.23 9.36 -47.38
C PHE A 926 -12.68 10.71 -46.88
N GLY A 927 -11.70 11.28 -47.58
CA GLY A 927 -11.06 12.53 -47.17
C GLY A 927 -10.07 12.35 -46.01
N LEU A 928 -9.66 11.11 -45.71
CA LEU A 928 -8.71 10.78 -44.65
C LEU A 928 -7.28 10.74 -45.19
N HIS A 929 -6.34 11.28 -44.42
CA HIS A 929 -4.94 11.37 -44.82
C HIS A 929 -4.07 10.38 -44.05
N GLU A 930 -2.98 9.94 -44.70
CA GLU A 930 -1.88 9.16 -44.10
C GLU A 930 -2.24 7.77 -43.51
N LEU A 931 -3.35 7.10 -43.89
CA LEU A 931 -3.66 5.74 -43.35
C LEU A 931 -2.61 4.67 -43.71
N HIS A 932 -1.85 4.87 -44.79
CA HIS A 932 -0.90 3.90 -45.33
C HIS A 932 0.57 4.23 -45.02
N GLY A 933 0.85 5.23 -44.19
CA GLY A 933 2.21 5.67 -43.95
C GLY A 933 2.27 6.79 -42.92
N ASN A 934 3.44 7.41 -42.78
CA ASN A 934 3.75 8.40 -41.75
C ASN A 934 3.99 7.72 -40.39
N VAL A 935 2.97 7.37 -39.63
CA VAL A 935 3.10 6.44 -38.49
C VAL A 935 2.02 5.36 -38.53
N ALA A 936 2.36 4.18 -38.03
CA ALA A 936 1.36 3.15 -37.84
C ALA A 936 0.42 3.54 -36.68
N GLU A 937 -0.78 2.98 -36.61
CA GLU A 937 -1.82 3.45 -35.70
C GLU A 937 -2.34 2.32 -34.81
N TRP A 938 -2.36 2.55 -33.50
CA TRP A 938 -2.98 1.62 -32.56
C TRP A 938 -4.47 1.41 -32.86
N CYS A 939 -4.91 0.16 -32.79
CA CYS A 939 -6.32 -0.23 -32.79
C CYS A 939 -6.74 -0.69 -31.39
N LEU A 940 -8.05 -0.71 -31.12
CA LEU A 940 -8.59 -1.13 -29.82
C LEU A 940 -8.38 -2.63 -29.53
N ASP A 941 -8.22 -3.43 -30.58
CA ASP A 941 -8.25 -4.90 -30.55
C ASP A 941 -7.01 -5.56 -29.93
N GLU A 942 -7.23 -6.72 -29.29
CA GLU A 942 -6.16 -7.67 -28.99
C GLU A 942 -5.72 -8.42 -30.26
N PHE A 943 -4.44 -8.76 -30.36
CA PHE A 943 -3.95 -9.50 -31.51
C PHE A 943 -4.30 -10.99 -31.40
N ASP A 944 -5.23 -11.45 -32.25
CA ASP A 944 -5.59 -12.88 -32.43
C ASP A 944 -5.44 -13.29 -33.91
N HIS A 945 -4.53 -14.22 -34.21
CA HIS A 945 -4.30 -14.74 -35.56
C HIS A 945 -5.54 -15.36 -36.21
N ALA A 946 -6.50 -15.83 -35.42
CA ALA A 946 -7.72 -16.44 -35.93
C ALA A 946 -8.94 -15.51 -35.83
N PHE A 947 -8.72 -14.21 -35.59
CA PHE A 947 -9.76 -13.18 -35.55
C PHE A 947 -10.63 -13.29 -36.81
N TYR A 948 -10.07 -13.04 -38.00
CA TYR A 948 -10.78 -13.01 -39.28
C TYR A 948 -11.60 -14.27 -39.58
N ALA A 949 -11.11 -15.45 -39.16
CA ALA A 949 -11.81 -16.71 -39.35
C ALA A 949 -13.03 -16.91 -38.42
N ARG A 950 -13.12 -16.13 -37.33
CA ARG A 950 -14.13 -16.25 -36.27
C ARG A 950 -14.89 -14.94 -35.98
N THR A 951 -14.63 -13.89 -36.76
CA THR A 951 -15.14 -12.55 -36.54
C THR A 951 -16.67 -12.48 -36.67
N PRO A 952 -17.39 -11.85 -35.72
CA PRO A 952 -18.82 -11.58 -35.87
C PRO A 952 -19.07 -10.53 -36.97
N THR A 953 -20.26 -10.58 -37.59
CA THR A 953 -20.56 -9.73 -38.76
C THR A 953 -20.95 -8.29 -38.43
N ARG A 954 -21.08 -7.90 -37.15
CA ARG A 954 -21.46 -6.54 -36.75
C ARG A 954 -20.39 -6.00 -35.79
N ASP A 955 -19.80 -4.86 -36.15
CA ASP A 955 -18.72 -4.14 -35.46
C ASP A 955 -17.82 -5.02 -34.60
N PRO A 956 -17.06 -5.91 -35.26
CA PRO A 956 -16.27 -6.87 -34.51
C PRO A 956 -15.10 -6.23 -33.80
N VAL A 957 -14.95 -6.60 -32.54
CA VAL A 957 -13.73 -6.35 -31.75
C VAL A 957 -13.17 -7.69 -31.32
N ALA A 958 -11.86 -7.88 -31.48
CA ALA A 958 -11.20 -9.10 -31.03
C ALA A 958 -11.44 -9.33 -29.53
N PRO A 959 -11.84 -10.55 -29.11
CA PRO A 959 -12.15 -10.83 -27.72
C PRO A 959 -10.90 -10.69 -26.84
N LYS A 960 -11.09 -10.18 -25.61
CA LYS A 960 -10.01 -10.09 -24.62
C LYS A 960 -9.61 -11.47 -24.14
N HIS A 961 -8.45 -11.94 -24.56
CA HIS A 961 -7.84 -13.20 -24.16
C HIS A 961 -6.88 -13.04 -22.98
N GLY A 962 -6.60 -11.79 -22.57
CA GLY A 962 -5.66 -11.49 -21.48
C GLY A 962 -4.21 -11.59 -21.92
N PHE A 963 -3.94 -11.39 -23.22
CA PHE A 963 -2.58 -11.22 -23.72
C PHE A 963 -2.22 -9.73 -23.69
N ASP A 964 -0.96 -9.43 -23.34
CA ASP A 964 -0.41 -8.07 -23.27
C ASP A 964 -0.07 -7.49 -24.66
N VAL A 965 -0.69 -8.00 -25.73
CA VAL A 965 -0.35 -7.68 -27.13
C VAL A 965 -1.57 -7.10 -27.83
N ARG A 966 -1.35 -5.98 -28.53
CA ARG A 966 -2.38 -5.17 -29.18
C ARG A 966 -2.08 -5.01 -30.66
N VAL A 967 -3.14 -4.79 -31.43
CA VAL A 967 -3.02 -4.58 -32.88
C VAL A 967 -2.67 -3.13 -33.17
N PHE A 968 -1.76 -2.94 -34.11
CA PHE A 968 -1.64 -1.68 -34.84
C PHE A 968 -1.69 -1.94 -36.36
N ARG A 969 -2.12 -0.92 -37.09
CA ARG A 969 -2.42 -0.98 -38.53
C ARG A 969 -1.74 0.17 -39.27
N GLY A 970 -1.66 0.05 -40.59
CA GLY A 970 -1.00 1.05 -41.43
C GLY A 970 0.51 0.86 -41.52
N GLY A 971 1.16 1.82 -42.16
CA GLY A 971 2.61 1.85 -42.35
C GLY A 971 3.25 3.00 -41.58
N SER A 972 4.55 2.93 -41.38
CA SER A 972 5.37 4.02 -40.82
C SER A 972 6.51 4.35 -41.77
N PHE A 973 7.12 5.52 -41.56
CA PHE A 973 8.29 5.98 -42.31
C PHE A 973 9.48 5.00 -42.35
N ASP A 974 9.54 3.98 -41.49
CA ASP A 974 10.61 2.97 -41.46
C ASP A 974 10.18 1.54 -41.87
N LEU A 975 8.91 1.37 -42.26
CA LEU A 975 8.35 0.11 -42.76
C LEU A 975 8.20 0.13 -44.28
N GLY A 976 8.21 -1.03 -44.94
CA GLY A 976 8.03 -1.14 -46.38
C GLY A 976 6.56 -1.25 -46.80
N ALA A 977 6.28 -1.13 -48.10
CA ALA A 977 4.93 -1.16 -48.66
C ALA A 977 4.09 -2.39 -48.23
N THR A 978 4.70 -3.56 -48.07
CA THR A 978 4.02 -4.78 -47.60
C THR A 978 3.36 -4.61 -46.22
N ASN A 979 3.95 -3.78 -45.35
CA ASN A 979 3.41 -3.53 -44.01
C ASN A 979 2.32 -2.44 -44.02
N ALA A 980 2.28 -1.61 -45.06
CA ALA A 980 1.37 -0.48 -45.21
C ALA A 980 0.00 -0.86 -45.82
N ARG A 981 -0.29 -2.15 -46.04
CA ARG A 981 -1.52 -2.61 -46.70
C ARG A 981 -2.74 -2.48 -45.79
N SER A 982 -3.92 -2.29 -46.38
CA SER A 982 -5.20 -2.08 -45.68
C SER A 982 -5.55 -3.22 -44.73
N SER A 983 -5.22 -4.47 -45.10
CA SER A 983 -5.53 -5.67 -44.31
C SER A 983 -4.36 -6.15 -43.46
N MET A 984 -3.16 -5.56 -43.59
CA MET A 984 -1.98 -5.99 -42.82
C MET A 984 -2.23 -5.80 -41.32
N ARG A 985 -1.83 -6.80 -40.54
CA ARG A 985 -1.97 -6.82 -39.07
C ARG A 985 -0.60 -6.88 -38.45
N ASN A 986 -0.26 -5.86 -37.66
CA ASN A 986 0.94 -5.90 -36.84
C ASN A 986 0.56 -5.89 -35.37
N PHE A 987 1.52 -6.21 -34.52
CA PHE A 987 1.29 -6.30 -33.09
C PHE A 987 2.43 -5.71 -32.29
N GLY A 988 2.08 -5.12 -31.15
CA GLY A 988 3.04 -4.60 -30.18
C GLY A 988 2.54 -4.79 -28.76
N TRP A 989 3.43 -4.60 -27.78
CA TRP A 989 3.10 -4.78 -26.37
C TRP A 989 2.36 -3.57 -25.83
N GLU A 990 1.27 -3.78 -25.08
CA GLU A 990 0.34 -2.70 -24.66
C GLU A 990 0.98 -1.58 -23.82
N ASN A 991 2.10 -1.88 -23.14
CA ASN A 991 2.85 -0.95 -22.29
C ASN A 991 4.14 -0.42 -22.94
N GLN A 992 4.50 -0.88 -24.14
CA GLN A 992 5.73 -0.45 -24.80
C GLN A 992 5.45 0.67 -25.80
N PRO A 993 6.00 1.88 -25.59
CA PRO A 993 5.96 2.93 -26.60
C PRO A 993 6.89 2.58 -27.76
N ASP A 994 6.49 2.93 -28.97
CA ASP A 994 7.26 2.69 -30.20
C ASP A 994 7.33 3.98 -31.03
N TYR A 995 8.50 4.24 -31.63
CA TYR A 995 8.76 5.47 -32.39
C TYR A 995 8.14 5.48 -33.79
N THR A 996 7.53 4.36 -34.18
CA THR A 996 6.86 4.17 -35.46
C THR A 996 5.33 4.15 -35.33
N ILE A 997 4.81 4.12 -34.10
CA ILE A 997 3.39 3.96 -33.81
C ILE A 997 2.84 5.23 -33.15
N GLY A 998 1.81 5.79 -33.78
CA GLY A 998 0.98 6.88 -33.28
C GLY A 998 -0.47 6.49 -33.11
N ILE A 999 -1.34 7.49 -33.27
CA ILE A 999 -2.74 7.43 -32.85
C ILE A 999 -3.63 8.10 -33.88
N ARG A 1000 -4.73 7.44 -34.22
CA ARG A 1000 -5.87 8.07 -34.89
C ARG A 1000 -7.09 8.01 -33.99
N PRO A 1001 -7.56 9.14 -33.45
CA PRO A 1001 -8.75 9.14 -32.61
C PRO A 1001 -10.00 8.75 -33.40
N ALA A 1002 -10.89 8.01 -32.76
CA ALA A 1002 -12.22 7.66 -33.25
C ALA A 1002 -13.26 7.97 -32.15
N ARG A 1003 -14.55 7.97 -32.51
CA ARG A 1003 -15.66 8.14 -31.55
C ARG A 1003 -16.94 7.52 -32.11
N GLY A 1004 -17.66 6.78 -31.28
CA GLY A 1004 -19.03 6.37 -31.62
C GLY A 1004 -20.01 7.55 -31.59
N ILE A 1005 -21.17 7.43 -32.24
CA ILE A 1005 -22.24 8.43 -32.12
C ILE A 1005 -22.97 8.23 -30.80
N GLU A 1006 -23.06 9.27 -29.98
CA GLU A 1006 -23.83 9.24 -28.73
C GLU A 1006 -25.33 9.06 -29.04
N ASN A 1007 -25.99 8.14 -28.32
CA ASN A 1007 -27.40 7.74 -28.51
C ASN A 1007 -27.74 6.87 -29.74
N ALA A 1008 -26.77 6.25 -30.42
CA ALA A 1008 -27.04 5.35 -31.56
C ALA A 1008 -27.84 4.08 -31.21
N GLU A 1009 -27.99 3.74 -29.92
CA GLU A 1009 -28.91 2.72 -29.41
C GLU A 1009 -29.58 3.21 -28.11
N ARG A 1010 -30.74 3.87 -28.21
CA ARG A 1010 -31.77 3.93 -27.15
C ARG A 1010 -33.13 3.55 -27.70
#